data_AF-A0A6N2MMG0-F1
#
_entry.id   AF-A0A6N2MMG0-F1
#
_cell.length_a   1.000
_cell.length_b   1.000
_cell.length_c   1.000
_cell.angle_alpha   90.00
_cell.angle_beta   90.00
_cell.angle_gamma   90.00
#
_symmetry.space_group_name_H-M   'P 1'
#
loop_
_entity.id
_entity.type
_entity.pdbx_description
1 polymer ?
#
loop_
_entity_poly.entity_id
_entity_poly.type
_entity_poly.pdbx_seq_one_letter_code
_entity_poly.pdbx_strand_id
1 'polypeptide(L)'
;MELINEESASELLQAQTQVWNHIFNFINSMTLKCAVQLGIPDVIHKHGKPMTLSELVSSLPIHPSKTQYVHRIMRILVHSGFFSQQNLNGGPNQEAYFLSQSGRLLLEDSPLSMRPLLLMLLDPVLTKPWDCLSTWFRNDEVTAFSVAHGRTLWEYAGQDPRLNNLFNAAMANDSVLVSKVIVSKCKGIFEGVSSLVDVGGGVGTMATAISEAFPHIHCTVFDLPHVVSDLQGSKNLEYAAGDMLEAVPPADALLLKWILHDWSDEDCIKILQQCKQAIMRNEKQKKVGKVIIIDMVRENQNRDEMSAETRLFFDLEMMVTVNGMERNEKEWGKLFFDAGFLNYKIHPVIVLVSYSKLKLTYGIIFINSMTLKCAVQLGIPDAIHKHGKPMTLSQLVSALPIHPSKTQYVHRLMRILVHSGFFSQQNLNGINDDQEVYSLSQSARLLLEDSPLSMRPLLLILLDPVVTKPWDCLSTWFRNDEVTAFSVAHGKTIWEYTGQDPRLSNLFNEAMASDSVLVSKVIVSKCKGMILVDVGGGTGTMAKAISEAFPHIDCTVFDLPRVVSDLQGSKNLKYVGGDMFEVVPPADAVLLKWILHDWSDEDCIKILQRCKQAIMRNGKQKVGKVIIIDMVRENKNRDEAVSTETQLFFDLEMMVTVNGMERNEKEWGKLFFDAGFLNYKIHSVLGTRSLIELHP
;
A
#
# COMPACT_ATOMS: atom_id res chain seq x y z
N MET A 1 7.94 -36.83 6.93
CA MET A 1 8.06 -35.52 6.25
C MET A 1 9.49 -35.38 5.77
N GLU A 2 9.70 -35.23 4.47
CA GLU A 2 11.02 -35.00 3.88
C GLU A 2 11.55 -33.62 4.27
N LEU A 3 12.86 -33.57 4.56
CA LEU A 3 13.58 -32.33 4.87
C LEU A 3 13.66 -31.48 3.59
N ILE A 4 13.25 -30.21 3.67
CA ILE A 4 13.43 -29.25 2.58
C ILE A 4 14.94 -28.99 2.47
N ASN A 5 15.53 -29.16 1.27
CA ASN A 5 16.93 -28.83 1.02
C ASN A 5 17.19 -27.32 1.22
N GLU A 6 18.41 -26.92 1.60
CA GLU A 6 18.77 -25.54 1.96
C GLU A 6 18.46 -24.53 0.84
N GLU A 7 18.68 -24.89 -0.41
CA GLU A 7 18.37 -24.06 -1.59
C GLU A 7 16.86 -23.79 -1.72
N SER A 8 16.04 -24.82 -1.53
CA SER A 8 14.56 -24.72 -1.53
C SER A 8 14.03 -23.93 -0.32
N ALA A 9 14.72 -23.96 0.82
CA ALA A 9 14.37 -23.15 1.98
C ALA A 9 14.68 -21.66 1.74
N SER A 10 15.79 -21.33 1.10
CA SER A 10 16.16 -19.96 0.74
C SER A 10 15.14 -19.31 -0.20
N GLU A 11 14.78 -20.01 -1.29
CA GLU A 11 13.77 -19.54 -2.26
C GLU A 11 12.40 -19.31 -1.59
N LEU A 12 12.00 -20.20 -0.68
CA LEU A 12 10.76 -20.07 0.08
C LEU A 12 10.77 -18.83 0.97
N LEU A 13 11.88 -18.53 1.66
CA LEU A 13 12.01 -17.34 2.50
C LEU A 13 12.00 -16.05 1.68
N GLN A 14 12.60 -16.07 0.49
CA GLN A 14 12.56 -14.95 -0.45
C GLN A 14 11.13 -14.71 -0.95
N ALA A 15 10.42 -15.77 -1.33
CA ALA A 15 9.01 -15.69 -1.71
C ALA A 15 8.14 -15.13 -0.58
N GLN A 16 8.34 -15.58 0.67
CA GLN A 16 7.64 -15.01 1.84
C GLN A 16 7.91 -13.52 1.99
N THR A 17 9.16 -13.10 1.86
CA THR A 17 9.54 -11.67 1.98
C THR A 17 8.84 -10.83 0.90
N GLN A 18 8.74 -11.35 -0.34
CA GLN A 18 7.98 -10.68 -1.39
C GLN A 18 6.49 -10.54 -1.04
N VAL A 19 5.86 -11.59 -0.48
CA VAL A 19 4.46 -11.52 -0.02
C VAL A 19 4.30 -10.49 1.09
N TRP A 20 5.18 -10.49 2.09
CA TRP A 20 5.17 -9.51 3.18
C TRP A 20 5.28 -8.07 2.67
N ASN A 21 6.22 -7.79 1.78
CA ASN A 21 6.37 -6.43 1.23
C ASN A 21 5.13 -5.99 0.47
N HIS A 22 4.51 -6.87 -0.32
CA HIS A 22 3.28 -6.51 -1.02
C HIS A 22 2.09 -6.29 -0.08
N ILE A 23 1.96 -7.09 0.98
CA ILE A 23 0.97 -6.85 2.03
C ILE A 23 1.18 -5.47 2.62
N PHE A 24 2.42 -5.08 2.94
CA PHE A 24 2.71 -3.84 3.65
C PHE A 24 2.96 -2.62 2.77
N ASN A 25 2.91 -2.72 1.44
CA ASN A 25 3.12 -1.59 0.53
C ASN A 25 2.24 -0.37 0.88
N PHE A 26 1.03 -0.55 1.41
CA PHE A 26 0.19 0.57 1.86
C PHE A 26 0.82 1.43 2.98
N ILE A 27 1.72 0.87 3.81
CA ILE A 27 2.43 1.58 4.89
C ILE A 27 3.27 2.73 4.32
N ASN A 28 3.91 2.52 3.17
CA ASN A 28 4.67 3.55 2.46
C ASN A 28 3.77 4.76 2.14
N SER A 29 2.57 4.52 1.60
CA SER A 29 1.58 5.55 1.31
C SER A 29 1.12 6.29 2.57
N MET A 30 0.71 5.55 3.59
CA MET A 30 0.13 6.13 4.81
C MET A 30 1.16 6.89 5.64
N THR A 31 2.41 6.43 5.65
CA THR A 31 3.50 7.13 6.33
C THR A 31 3.84 8.45 5.61
N LEU A 32 3.84 8.45 4.28
CA LEU A 32 4.03 9.67 3.49
C LEU A 32 2.90 10.69 3.72
N LYS A 33 1.65 10.23 3.72
CA LYS A 33 0.47 11.04 4.09
C LYS A 33 0.64 11.65 5.48
N CYS A 34 1.02 10.85 6.47
CA CYS A 34 1.24 11.31 7.84
C CYS A 34 2.31 12.40 7.92
N ALA A 35 3.47 12.19 7.28
CA ALA A 35 4.55 13.18 7.29
C ALA A 35 4.16 14.53 6.68
N VAL A 36 3.40 14.50 5.58
CA VAL A 36 2.83 15.68 4.94
C VAL A 36 1.81 16.36 5.86
N GLN A 37 0.89 15.59 6.45
CA GLN A 37 -0.10 16.11 7.39
C GLN A 37 0.54 16.72 8.64
N LEU A 38 1.66 16.19 9.12
CA LEU A 38 2.44 16.73 10.24
C LEU A 38 3.31 17.95 9.86
N GLY A 39 3.49 18.22 8.57
CA GLY A 39 4.32 19.32 8.07
C GLY A 39 5.83 19.04 8.14
N ILE A 40 6.25 17.77 8.21
CA ILE A 40 7.66 17.37 8.27
C ILE A 40 8.47 17.95 7.09
N PRO A 41 8.02 17.85 5.83
CA PRO A 41 8.77 18.44 4.70
C PRO A 41 8.97 19.95 4.86
N ASP A 42 7.91 20.66 5.22
CA ASP A 42 7.91 22.12 5.34
C ASP A 42 8.82 22.61 6.48
N VAL A 43 8.78 21.94 7.63
CA VAL A 43 9.64 22.24 8.79
C VAL A 43 11.12 22.07 8.45
N ILE A 44 11.50 20.94 7.84
CA ILE A 44 12.89 20.69 7.43
C ILE A 44 13.33 21.70 6.36
N HIS A 45 12.45 22.02 5.40
CA HIS A 45 12.76 23.00 4.36
C HIS A 45 13.00 24.40 4.92
N LYS A 46 12.10 24.88 5.79
CA LYS A 46 12.19 26.19 6.45
C LYS A 46 13.43 26.31 7.31
N HIS A 47 13.92 25.21 7.88
CA HIS A 47 15.17 25.19 8.65
C HIS A 47 16.42 25.49 7.79
N GLY A 48 16.39 25.16 6.49
CA GLY A 48 17.43 25.54 5.52
C GLY A 48 18.75 24.75 5.59
N LYS A 49 18.92 23.83 6.54
CA LYS A 49 20.10 22.98 6.74
C LYS A 49 19.69 21.59 7.27
N PRO A 50 20.58 20.58 7.33
CA PRO A 50 20.26 19.30 7.97
C PRO A 50 19.77 19.52 9.41
N MET A 51 18.60 18.97 9.72
CA MET A 51 17.88 19.16 10.98
C MET A 51 17.97 17.91 11.84
N THR A 52 18.46 18.03 13.07
CA THR A 52 18.53 16.88 13.99
C THR A 52 17.15 16.38 14.38
N LEU A 53 17.04 15.12 14.83
CA LEU A 53 15.77 14.58 15.34
C LEU A 53 15.18 15.46 16.44
N SER A 54 16.00 15.95 17.39
CA SER A 54 15.55 16.79 18.49
C SER A 54 14.99 18.14 18.03
N GLU A 55 15.62 18.78 17.04
CA GLU A 55 15.14 20.03 16.45
C GLU A 55 13.83 19.81 15.68
N LEU A 56 13.75 18.70 14.94
CA LEU A 56 12.56 18.32 14.20
C LEU A 56 11.37 18.10 15.13
N VAL A 57 11.49 17.23 16.15
CA VAL A 57 10.37 16.94 17.06
C VAL A 57 9.89 18.19 17.83
N SER A 58 10.81 19.10 18.16
CA SER A 58 10.49 20.36 18.85
C SER A 58 9.75 21.37 17.95
N SER A 59 9.85 21.20 16.63
CA SER A 59 9.26 22.09 15.63
C SER A 59 7.93 21.55 15.06
N LEU A 60 7.58 20.30 15.38
CA LEU A 60 6.37 19.65 14.88
C LEU A 60 5.19 19.83 15.84
N PRO A 61 3.95 19.92 15.33
CA PRO A 61 2.75 19.94 16.15
C PRO A 61 2.42 18.53 16.64
N ILE A 62 3.23 17.98 17.54
CA ILE A 62 3.07 16.61 18.08
C ILE A 62 3.00 16.62 19.60
N HIS A 63 2.30 15.64 20.17
CA HIS A 63 2.20 15.48 21.62
C HIS A 63 3.56 15.03 22.21
N PRO A 64 3.98 15.52 23.39
CA PRO A 64 5.28 15.19 23.98
C PRO A 64 5.56 13.69 24.11
N SER A 65 4.55 12.89 24.48
CA SER A 65 4.68 11.43 24.59
C SER A 65 4.93 10.72 23.24
N LYS A 66 4.76 11.42 22.11
CA LYS A 66 4.90 10.88 20.76
C LYS A 66 6.23 11.20 20.08
N THR A 67 7.03 12.08 20.67
CA THR A 67 8.34 12.50 20.16
C THR A 67 9.27 11.31 19.87
N GLN A 68 9.24 10.28 20.72
CA GLN A 68 10.04 9.07 20.56
C GLN A 68 9.71 8.27 19.29
N TYR A 69 8.53 8.42 18.68
CA TYR A 69 8.12 7.63 17.52
C TYR A 69 8.52 8.27 16.17
N VAL A 70 8.85 9.57 16.15
CA VAL A 70 9.13 10.31 14.89
C VAL A 70 10.30 9.70 14.12
N HIS A 71 11.31 9.19 14.83
CA HIS A 71 12.46 8.57 14.18
C HIS A 71 12.09 7.31 13.35
N ARG A 72 11.03 6.57 13.73
CA ARG A 72 10.55 5.38 13.00
C ARG A 72 9.94 5.78 11.66
N ILE A 73 9.13 6.83 11.67
CA ILE A 73 8.58 7.47 10.45
C ILE A 73 9.72 7.99 9.56
N MET A 74 10.72 8.64 10.14
CA MET A 74 11.86 9.15 9.37
C MET A 74 12.69 8.03 8.74
N ARG A 75 12.90 6.89 9.42
CA ARG A 75 13.63 5.74 8.87
C ARG A 75 12.99 5.22 7.58
N ILE A 76 11.67 5.01 7.56
CA ILE A 76 11.01 4.56 6.33
C ILE A 76 11.09 5.64 5.26
N LEU A 77 10.88 6.92 5.58
CA LEU A 77 10.88 7.97 4.55
C LEU A 77 12.28 8.27 3.98
N VAL A 78 13.34 8.01 4.76
CA VAL A 78 14.73 8.00 4.27
C VAL A 78 14.98 6.79 3.38
N HIS A 79 14.53 5.59 3.78
CA HIS A 79 14.62 4.38 2.95
C HIS A 79 13.84 4.54 1.62
N SER A 80 12.64 5.10 1.68
CA SER A 80 11.81 5.51 0.55
C SER A 80 12.41 6.69 -0.21
N GLY A 81 13.49 7.34 0.24
CA GLY A 81 14.23 8.37 -0.48
C GLY A 81 13.55 9.73 -0.60
N PHE A 82 12.55 10.05 0.22
CA PHE A 82 12.00 11.41 0.34
C PHE A 82 12.91 12.32 1.19
N PHE A 83 13.64 11.72 2.11
CA PHE A 83 14.63 12.39 2.94
C PHE A 83 15.97 11.69 2.80
N SER A 84 17.01 12.37 3.25
CA SER A 84 18.35 11.83 3.36
C SER A 84 18.87 12.10 4.75
N GLN A 85 19.66 11.15 5.24
CA GLN A 85 20.25 11.20 6.57
C GLN A 85 21.74 11.52 6.45
N GLN A 86 22.22 12.43 7.30
CA GLN A 86 23.64 12.77 7.42
C GLN A 86 24.09 12.60 8.87
N ASN A 87 25.23 11.93 9.06
CA ASN A 87 25.89 11.89 10.36
C ASN A 87 26.62 13.21 10.59
N LEU A 88 26.28 13.91 11.67
CA LEU A 88 27.07 15.05 12.13
C LEU A 88 28.33 14.53 12.82
N ASN A 89 29.44 15.28 12.72
CA ASN A 89 30.79 14.89 13.18
C ASN A 89 30.96 14.78 14.72
N GLY A 90 30.01 14.17 15.44
CA GLY A 90 29.92 14.19 16.91
C GLY A 90 29.49 12.89 17.59
N GLY A 91 29.49 11.74 16.90
CA GLY A 91 29.24 10.42 17.49
C GLY A 91 27.98 9.71 16.96
N PRO A 92 27.76 8.43 17.34
CA PRO A 92 26.80 7.52 16.69
C PRO A 92 25.30 7.86 16.83
N ASN A 93 24.92 9.00 17.43
CA ASN A 93 23.52 9.38 17.70
C ASN A 93 23.19 10.83 17.28
N GLN A 94 23.98 11.45 16.40
CA GLN A 94 23.69 12.79 15.87
C GLN A 94 23.33 12.72 14.39
N GLU A 95 22.21 12.08 14.11
CA GLU A 95 21.62 12.00 12.78
C GLU A 95 20.85 13.30 12.48
N ALA A 96 21.09 13.87 11.31
CA ALA A 96 20.35 15.02 10.80
C ALA A 96 19.69 14.69 9.46
N TYR A 97 18.49 15.21 9.27
CA TYR A 97 17.64 14.96 8.10
C TYR A 97 17.58 16.18 7.18
N PHE A 98 17.55 15.94 5.88
CA PHE A 98 17.27 16.96 4.88
C PHE A 98 16.42 16.39 3.73
N LEU A 99 15.75 17.26 2.98
CA LEU A 99 14.90 16.83 1.86
C LEU A 99 15.71 16.36 0.66
N SER A 100 15.31 15.24 0.09
CA SER A 100 15.75 14.83 -1.25
C SER A 100 15.04 15.67 -2.33
N GLN A 101 15.39 15.43 -3.60
CA GLN A 101 14.66 16.05 -4.72
C GLN A 101 13.18 15.64 -4.76
N SER A 102 12.87 14.38 -4.41
CA SER A 102 11.49 13.89 -4.27
C SER A 102 10.77 14.54 -3.11
N GLY A 103 11.43 14.69 -1.96
CA GLY A 103 10.84 15.34 -0.78
C GLY A 103 10.41 16.79 -1.03
N ARG A 104 11.11 17.51 -1.93
CA ARG A 104 10.77 18.91 -2.29
C ARG A 104 9.43 19.06 -3.01
N LEU A 105 8.90 17.99 -3.61
CA LEU A 105 7.55 17.99 -4.17
C LEU A 105 6.48 17.98 -3.07
N LEU A 106 6.82 17.58 -1.85
CA LEU A 106 5.85 17.53 -0.76
C LEU A 106 5.64 18.88 -0.07
N LEU A 107 6.37 19.92 -0.50
CA LEU A 107 6.29 21.26 0.07
C LEU A 107 4.95 21.92 -0.26
N GLU A 108 4.37 22.58 0.72
CA GLU A 108 3.07 23.27 0.60
C GLU A 108 3.15 24.45 -0.38
N ASP A 109 4.17 25.31 -0.23
CA ASP A 109 4.32 26.55 -1.01
C ASP A 109 5.00 26.35 -2.38
N SER A 110 5.23 25.10 -2.79
CA SER A 110 5.87 24.80 -4.07
C SER A 110 4.85 24.85 -5.21
N PRO A 111 5.10 25.60 -6.30
CA PRO A 111 4.21 25.61 -7.47
C PRO A 111 4.25 24.29 -8.26
N LEU A 112 5.14 23.38 -7.90
CA LEU A 112 5.24 22.04 -8.48
C LEU A 112 4.93 20.99 -7.42
N SER A 113 4.05 21.31 -6.46
CA SER A 113 3.89 20.54 -5.23
C SER A 113 3.53 19.08 -5.49
N MET A 114 2.31 18.59 -5.60
CA MET A 114 1.91 17.15 -5.54
C MET A 114 1.42 16.72 -4.15
N ARG A 115 1.65 17.53 -3.10
CA ARG A 115 0.97 17.34 -1.80
C ARG A 115 -0.56 17.22 -1.96
N PRO A 116 -1.26 18.08 -2.73
CA PRO A 116 -2.71 17.93 -2.92
C PRO A 116 -3.11 16.62 -3.58
N LEU A 117 -2.37 16.17 -4.61
CA LEU A 117 -2.64 14.89 -5.29
C LEU A 117 -2.45 13.71 -4.33
N LEU A 118 -1.37 13.70 -3.55
CA LEU A 118 -1.12 12.67 -2.55
C LEU A 118 -2.25 12.60 -1.51
N LEU A 119 -2.68 13.76 -0.98
CA LEU A 119 -3.74 13.82 0.02
C LEU A 119 -5.10 13.42 -0.55
N MET A 120 -5.37 13.73 -1.82
CA MET A 120 -6.57 13.30 -2.53
C MET A 120 -6.60 11.78 -2.69
N LEU A 121 -5.56 11.18 -3.29
CA LEU A 121 -5.51 9.73 -3.58
C LEU A 121 -5.57 8.88 -2.31
N LEU A 122 -5.06 9.41 -1.20
CA LEU A 122 -5.09 8.74 0.10
C LEU A 122 -6.21 9.24 1.00
N ASP A 123 -7.18 10.00 0.48
CA ASP A 123 -8.37 10.37 1.22
C ASP A 123 -9.25 9.12 1.46
N PRO A 124 -9.82 8.93 2.66
CA PRO A 124 -10.69 7.78 2.93
C PRO A 124 -11.85 7.61 1.94
N VAL A 125 -12.31 8.69 1.29
CA VAL A 125 -13.34 8.59 0.25
C VAL A 125 -12.83 7.85 -0.99
N LEU A 126 -11.56 8.03 -1.38
CA LEU A 126 -10.95 7.35 -2.54
C LEU A 126 -10.31 6.00 -2.17
N THR A 127 -9.89 5.78 -0.93
CA THR A 127 -9.30 4.49 -0.52
C THR A 127 -10.36 3.42 -0.18
N LYS A 128 -11.51 3.79 0.42
CA LYS A 128 -12.58 2.85 0.78
C LYS A 128 -13.12 1.98 -0.37
N PRO A 129 -13.29 2.48 -1.61
CA PRO A 129 -13.66 1.66 -2.78
C PRO A 129 -12.77 0.42 -2.98
N TRP A 130 -11.49 0.50 -2.63
CA TRP A 130 -10.55 -0.61 -2.77
C TRP A 130 -10.87 -1.79 -1.84
N ASP A 131 -11.47 -1.54 -0.67
CA ASP A 131 -11.98 -2.60 0.21
C ASP A 131 -13.18 -3.33 -0.38
N CYS A 132 -13.91 -2.67 -1.29
CA CYS A 132 -15.09 -3.22 -1.93
C CYS A 132 -14.78 -3.93 -3.26
N LEU A 133 -13.51 -3.97 -3.69
CA LEU A 133 -13.13 -4.41 -5.03
C LEU A 133 -13.60 -5.84 -5.36
N SER A 134 -13.39 -6.80 -4.45
CA SER A 134 -13.84 -8.18 -4.66
C SER A 134 -15.36 -8.34 -4.63
N THR A 135 -16.06 -7.46 -3.90
CA THR A 135 -17.53 -7.40 -3.89
C THR A 135 -18.06 -6.82 -5.20
N TRP A 136 -17.42 -5.76 -5.71
CA TRP A 136 -17.72 -5.16 -7.01
C TRP A 136 -17.55 -6.15 -8.17
N PHE A 137 -16.51 -6.98 -8.15
CA PHE A 137 -16.35 -8.05 -9.13
C PHE A 137 -17.51 -9.07 -9.14
N ARG A 138 -18.28 -9.17 -8.04
CA ARG A 138 -19.40 -10.10 -7.86
C ARG A 138 -20.78 -9.50 -8.13
N ASN A 139 -20.88 -8.18 -8.36
CA ASN A 139 -22.14 -7.49 -8.57
C ASN A 139 -22.17 -6.73 -9.91
N ASP A 140 -23.30 -6.09 -10.18
CA ASP A 140 -23.60 -5.36 -11.42
C ASP A 140 -23.37 -3.85 -11.32
N GLU A 141 -22.98 -3.32 -10.15
CA GLU A 141 -22.65 -1.91 -9.95
C GLU A 141 -21.53 -1.47 -10.88
N VAL A 142 -21.60 -0.24 -11.41
CA VAL A 142 -20.65 0.22 -12.45
C VAL A 142 -19.22 0.25 -11.92
N THR A 143 -19.00 0.85 -10.76
CA THR A 143 -17.66 1.04 -10.15
C THR A 143 -17.63 0.55 -8.70
N ALA A 144 -16.44 0.23 -8.18
CA ALA A 144 -16.28 -0.09 -6.77
C ALA A 144 -16.56 1.12 -5.87
N PHE A 145 -16.40 2.34 -6.39
CA PHE A 145 -16.81 3.57 -5.72
C PHE A 145 -18.32 3.61 -5.47
N SER A 146 -19.14 3.26 -6.46
CA SER A 146 -20.59 3.15 -6.30
C SER A 146 -20.98 2.10 -5.25
N VAL A 147 -20.26 0.97 -5.19
CA VAL A 147 -20.46 -0.04 -4.12
C VAL A 147 -20.18 0.53 -2.74
N ALA A 148 -19.13 1.34 -2.59
CA ALA A 148 -18.69 1.88 -1.31
C ALA A 148 -19.55 3.05 -0.79
N HIS A 149 -20.13 3.84 -1.69
CA HIS A 149 -20.76 5.13 -1.38
C HIS A 149 -22.19 5.31 -1.91
N GLY A 150 -22.69 4.36 -2.71
CA GLY A 150 -24.05 4.35 -3.28
C GLY A 150 -24.32 5.42 -4.34
N ARG A 151 -23.27 6.01 -4.92
CA ARG A 151 -23.32 7.09 -5.92
C ARG A 151 -22.00 7.16 -6.69
N THR A 152 -21.98 7.86 -7.83
CA THR A 152 -20.76 8.09 -8.60
C THR A 152 -19.80 9.08 -7.90
N LEU A 153 -18.53 9.09 -8.31
CA LEU A 153 -17.54 10.05 -7.81
C LEU A 153 -17.98 11.50 -8.03
N TRP A 154 -18.49 11.83 -9.21
CA TRP A 154 -18.89 13.18 -9.57
C TRP A 154 -20.10 13.66 -8.77
N GLU A 155 -21.11 12.80 -8.55
CA GLU A 155 -22.24 13.10 -7.66
C GLU A 155 -21.82 13.27 -6.21
N TYR A 156 -20.83 12.50 -5.75
CA TYR A 156 -20.27 12.65 -4.41
C TYR A 156 -19.55 13.99 -4.27
N ALA A 157 -18.63 14.31 -5.19
CA ALA A 157 -17.87 15.56 -5.17
C ALA A 157 -18.79 16.79 -5.23
N GLY A 158 -19.86 16.74 -6.05
CA GLY A 158 -20.85 17.82 -6.11
C GLY A 158 -21.61 18.06 -4.79
N GLN A 159 -21.61 17.10 -3.86
CA GLN A 159 -22.27 17.20 -2.54
C GLN A 159 -21.30 17.37 -1.37
N ASP A 160 -20.02 17.05 -1.55
CA ASP A 160 -18.97 17.23 -0.54
C ASP A 160 -17.96 18.31 -0.99
N PRO A 161 -18.14 19.58 -0.56
CA PRO A 161 -17.22 20.66 -0.88
C PRO A 161 -15.77 20.38 -0.48
N ARG A 162 -15.54 19.60 0.58
CA ARG A 162 -14.18 19.26 1.04
C ARG A 162 -13.48 18.37 0.00
N LEU A 163 -14.16 17.34 -0.49
CA LEU A 163 -13.63 16.49 -1.55
C LEU A 163 -13.47 17.26 -2.85
N ASN A 164 -14.47 18.05 -3.25
CA ASN A 164 -14.40 18.87 -4.46
C ASN A 164 -13.21 19.83 -4.44
N ASN A 165 -12.98 20.53 -3.33
CA ASN A 165 -11.84 21.43 -3.17
C ASN A 165 -10.50 20.69 -3.22
N LEU A 166 -10.42 19.50 -2.60
CA LEU A 166 -9.22 18.68 -2.63
C LEU A 166 -8.92 18.15 -4.04
N PHE A 167 -9.94 17.70 -4.77
CA PHE A 167 -9.83 17.27 -6.16
C PHE A 167 -9.36 18.42 -7.06
N ASN A 168 -10.03 19.58 -6.99
CA ASN A 168 -9.67 20.76 -7.77
C ASN A 168 -8.24 21.25 -7.46
N ALA A 169 -7.81 21.22 -6.19
CA ALA A 169 -6.44 21.57 -5.82
C ALA A 169 -5.40 20.58 -6.40
N ALA A 170 -5.71 19.28 -6.43
CA ALA A 170 -4.87 18.27 -7.07
C ALA A 170 -4.74 18.49 -8.58
N MET A 171 -5.87 18.68 -9.27
CA MET A 171 -5.91 18.93 -10.72
C MET A 171 -5.22 20.23 -11.11
N ALA A 172 -5.42 21.30 -10.33
CA ALA A 172 -4.78 22.59 -10.55
C ALA A 172 -3.26 22.47 -10.47
N ASN A 173 -2.74 21.80 -9.45
CA ASN A 173 -1.30 21.73 -9.21
C ASN A 173 -0.55 20.88 -10.27
N ASP A 174 -1.14 19.77 -10.70
CA ASP A 174 -0.63 19.01 -11.86
C ASP A 174 -0.62 19.88 -13.13
N SER A 175 -1.68 20.66 -13.34
CA SER A 175 -1.80 21.56 -14.50
C SER A 175 -0.73 22.66 -14.53
N VAL A 176 -0.17 23.10 -13.38
CA VAL A 176 0.97 24.04 -13.37
C VAL A 176 2.22 23.41 -13.97
N LEU A 177 2.51 22.14 -13.68
CA LEU A 177 3.66 21.45 -14.27
C LEU A 177 3.43 21.19 -15.76
N VAL A 178 2.25 20.66 -16.12
CA VAL A 178 1.90 20.32 -17.50
C VAL A 178 1.91 21.56 -18.39
N SER A 179 1.31 22.67 -17.94
CA SER A 179 1.29 23.93 -18.70
C SER A 179 2.68 24.46 -19.01
N LYS A 180 3.62 24.44 -18.06
CA LYS A 180 5.03 24.82 -18.29
C LYS A 180 5.68 23.98 -19.39
N VAL A 181 5.42 22.68 -19.42
CA VAL A 181 5.96 21.78 -20.45
C VAL A 181 5.31 22.03 -21.80
N ILE A 182 3.99 22.17 -21.85
CA ILE A 182 3.24 22.42 -23.08
C ILE A 182 3.62 23.78 -23.69
N VAL A 183 3.67 24.85 -22.87
CA VAL A 183 4.07 26.19 -23.31
C VAL A 183 5.54 26.22 -23.75
N SER A 184 6.43 25.42 -23.19
CA SER A 184 7.85 25.43 -23.60
C SER A 184 8.15 24.55 -24.82
N LYS A 185 7.56 23.34 -24.89
CA LYS A 185 7.93 22.31 -25.87
C LYS A 185 6.90 22.11 -26.99
N CYS A 186 5.65 22.53 -26.77
CA CYS A 186 4.53 22.20 -27.65
C CYS A 186 3.82 23.46 -28.22
N LYS A 187 4.51 24.61 -28.27
CA LYS A 187 3.96 25.87 -28.79
C LYS A 187 3.27 25.75 -30.14
N GLY A 188 3.86 24.96 -31.05
CA GLY A 188 3.34 24.75 -32.40
C GLY A 188 1.93 24.17 -32.45
N ILE A 189 1.46 23.49 -31.38
CA ILE A 189 0.09 22.95 -31.31
C ILE A 189 -0.96 24.08 -31.35
N PHE A 190 -0.63 25.25 -30.80
CA PHE A 190 -1.53 26.41 -30.73
C PHE A 190 -1.44 27.35 -31.93
N GLU A 191 -0.60 27.03 -32.93
CA GLU A 191 -0.52 27.84 -34.14
C GLU A 191 -1.87 27.90 -34.87
N GLY A 192 -2.28 29.13 -35.20
CA GLY A 192 -3.51 29.42 -35.92
C GLY A 192 -4.79 29.34 -35.08
N VAL A 193 -4.70 29.06 -33.78
CA VAL A 193 -5.83 29.05 -32.83
C VAL A 193 -6.11 30.48 -32.37
N SER A 194 -7.37 30.92 -32.42
CA SER A 194 -7.80 32.24 -31.90
C SER A 194 -8.80 32.10 -30.75
N SER A 195 -9.52 30.97 -30.68
CA SER A 195 -10.39 30.59 -29.57
C SER A 195 -10.13 29.16 -29.12
N LEU A 196 -10.08 28.93 -27.81
CA LEU A 196 -9.87 27.62 -27.19
C LEU A 196 -10.88 27.40 -26.08
N VAL A 197 -11.52 26.23 -26.05
CA VAL A 197 -12.33 25.80 -24.89
C VAL A 197 -11.58 24.69 -24.16
N ASP A 198 -11.36 24.87 -22.86
CA ASP A 198 -10.80 23.87 -21.94
C ASP A 198 -11.97 23.10 -21.32
N VAL A 199 -12.26 21.92 -21.87
CA VAL A 199 -13.42 21.09 -21.51
C VAL A 199 -13.06 20.24 -20.30
N GLY A 200 -13.86 20.35 -19.23
CA GLY A 200 -13.49 19.84 -17.91
C GLY A 200 -12.30 20.59 -17.32
N GLY A 201 -12.17 21.89 -17.61
CA GLY A 201 -11.00 22.69 -17.24
C GLY A 201 -10.88 23.01 -15.74
N GLY A 202 -11.84 22.56 -14.92
CA GLY A 202 -11.87 22.74 -13.47
C GLY A 202 -11.85 24.22 -13.08
N VAL A 203 -10.90 24.58 -12.21
CA VAL A 203 -10.68 25.97 -11.78
C VAL A 203 -9.95 26.83 -12.82
N GLY A 204 -9.62 26.28 -13.99
CA GLY A 204 -9.09 27.03 -15.13
C GLY A 204 -7.56 27.21 -15.14
N THR A 205 -6.81 26.43 -14.38
CA THR A 205 -5.34 26.59 -14.28
C THR A 205 -4.64 26.43 -15.63
N MET A 206 -5.05 25.45 -16.43
CA MET A 206 -4.45 25.18 -17.74
C MET A 206 -4.81 26.27 -18.75
N ALA A 207 -6.11 26.59 -18.89
CA ALA A 207 -6.59 27.71 -19.69
C ALA A 207 -5.91 29.05 -19.32
N THR A 208 -5.73 29.33 -18.04
CA THR A 208 -5.04 30.55 -17.57
C THR A 208 -3.61 30.60 -18.10
N ALA A 209 -2.83 29.54 -17.90
CA ALA A 209 -1.45 29.49 -18.38
C ALA A 209 -1.35 29.59 -19.92
N ILE A 210 -2.28 29.01 -20.66
CA ILE A 210 -2.36 29.16 -22.13
C ILE A 210 -2.69 30.61 -22.50
N SER A 211 -3.68 31.22 -21.85
CA SER A 211 -4.12 32.60 -22.12
C SER A 211 -3.02 33.63 -21.87
N GLU A 212 -2.16 33.40 -20.87
CA GLU A 212 -1.00 34.24 -20.55
C GLU A 212 0.15 34.03 -21.54
N ALA A 213 0.43 32.79 -21.91
CA ALA A 213 1.48 32.45 -22.88
C ALA A 213 1.13 32.87 -24.31
N PHE A 214 -0.17 32.90 -24.64
CA PHE A 214 -0.70 33.24 -25.96
C PHE A 214 -1.84 34.27 -25.84
N PRO A 215 -1.54 35.56 -25.61
CA PRO A 215 -2.56 36.59 -25.35
C PRO A 215 -3.57 36.86 -26.49
N HIS A 216 -3.32 36.30 -27.66
CA HIS A 216 -4.21 36.37 -28.83
C HIS A 216 -5.29 35.28 -28.84
N ILE A 217 -5.18 34.28 -27.96
CA ILE A 217 -6.15 33.19 -27.83
C ILE A 217 -7.16 33.58 -26.76
N HIS A 218 -8.44 33.58 -27.13
CA HIS A 218 -9.55 33.68 -26.18
C HIS A 218 -9.84 32.29 -25.61
N CYS A 219 -9.73 32.12 -24.30
CA CYS A 219 -9.92 30.84 -23.62
C CYS A 219 -11.26 30.82 -22.88
N THR A 220 -12.00 29.73 -23.01
CA THR A 220 -13.22 29.48 -22.22
C THR A 220 -12.99 28.22 -21.38
N VAL A 221 -13.06 28.33 -20.06
CA VAL A 221 -13.06 27.17 -19.16
C VAL A 221 -14.49 26.64 -19.09
N PHE A 222 -14.71 25.40 -19.53
CA PHE A 222 -16.03 24.78 -19.56
C PHE A 222 -16.09 23.59 -18.62
N ASP A 223 -16.95 23.64 -17.60
CA ASP A 223 -17.08 22.60 -16.59
C ASP A 223 -18.50 22.55 -16.00
N LEU A 224 -18.76 21.61 -15.10
CA LEU A 224 -20.03 21.47 -14.41
C LEU A 224 -20.40 22.73 -13.60
N PRO A 225 -21.69 23.06 -13.45
CA PRO A 225 -22.12 24.29 -12.78
C PRO A 225 -21.54 24.50 -11.37
N HIS A 226 -21.42 23.43 -10.57
CA HIS A 226 -20.92 23.51 -9.20
C HIS A 226 -19.41 23.79 -9.12
N VAL A 227 -18.67 23.64 -10.23
CA VAL A 227 -17.21 23.88 -10.28
C VAL A 227 -16.91 25.34 -10.64
N VAL A 228 -17.65 25.90 -11.60
CA VAL A 228 -17.31 27.22 -12.20
C VAL A 228 -18.24 28.37 -11.80
N SER A 229 -19.36 28.10 -11.11
CA SER A 229 -20.37 29.14 -10.79
C SER A 229 -19.84 30.33 -10.01
N ASP A 230 -18.83 30.14 -9.16
CA ASP A 230 -18.22 31.20 -8.33
C ASP A 230 -16.93 31.77 -8.94
N LEU A 231 -16.53 31.33 -10.14
CA LEU A 231 -15.28 31.76 -10.78
C LEU A 231 -15.53 32.95 -11.72
N GLN A 232 -14.62 33.92 -11.65
CA GLN A 232 -14.65 35.10 -12.50
C GLN A 232 -13.55 35.05 -13.54
N GLY A 233 -13.95 35.30 -14.79
CA GLY A 233 -13.01 35.42 -15.91
C GLY A 233 -12.05 36.59 -15.76
N SER A 234 -11.08 36.64 -16.66
CA SER A 234 -10.15 37.75 -16.84
C SER A 234 -10.03 38.10 -18.33
N LYS A 235 -9.26 39.15 -18.66
CA LYS A 235 -8.99 39.66 -20.03
C LYS A 235 -9.49 38.79 -21.19
N ASN A 236 -8.79 37.68 -21.46
CA ASN A 236 -9.02 36.74 -22.55
C ASN A 236 -9.40 35.34 -22.03
N LEU A 237 -9.93 35.24 -20.80
CA LEU A 237 -10.37 34.00 -20.18
C LEU A 237 -11.77 34.17 -19.61
N GLU A 238 -12.71 33.33 -20.00
CA GLU A 238 -14.07 33.28 -19.46
C GLU A 238 -14.41 31.89 -18.94
N TYR A 239 -15.49 31.79 -18.16
CA TYR A 239 -16.01 30.53 -17.61
C TYR A 239 -17.40 30.26 -18.16
N ALA A 240 -17.67 29.02 -18.52
CA ALA A 240 -18.97 28.54 -18.99
C ALA A 240 -19.35 27.28 -18.24
N ALA A 241 -20.59 27.24 -17.74
CA ALA A 241 -21.14 26.07 -17.05
C ALA A 241 -21.92 25.18 -18.02
N GLY A 242 -21.77 23.86 -17.92
CA GLY A 242 -22.59 22.90 -18.65
C GLY A 242 -22.11 21.46 -18.51
N ASP A 243 -22.72 20.57 -19.29
CA ASP A 243 -22.34 19.16 -19.37
C ASP A 243 -21.77 18.85 -20.76
N MET A 244 -20.53 18.38 -20.81
CA MET A 244 -19.85 18.03 -22.05
C MET A 244 -20.47 16.83 -22.79
N LEU A 245 -21.27 16.01 -22.11
CA LEU A 245 -22.05 14.94 -22.72
C LEU A 245 -23.26 15.50 -23.49
N GLU A 246 -23.74 16.69 -23.13
CA GLU A 246 -24.87 17.35 -23.80
C GLU A 246 -24.43 18.28 -24.91
N ALA A 247 -23.53 19.24 -24.62
CA ALA A 247 -23.00 20.20 -25.59
C ALA A 247 -21.70 20.85 -25.11
N VAL A 248 -20.81 21.15 -26.05
CA VAL A 248 -19.56 21.89 -25.80
C VAL A 248 -19.62 23.24 -26.52
N PRO A 249 -19.17 24.36 -25.89
CA PRO A 249 -19.12 25.67 -26.55
C PRO A 249 -18.24 25.68 -27.82
N PRO A 250 -18.61 26.44 -28.87
CA PRO A 250 -17.86 26.48 -30.12
C PRO A 250 -16.51 27.21 -29.96
N ALA A 251 -15.44 26.63 -30.51
CA ALA A 251 -14.09 27.22 -30.53
C ALA A 251 -13.24 26.66 -31.69
N ASP A 252 -12.10 27.28 -31.98
CA ASP A 252 -11.14 26.79 -32.99
C ASP A 252 -10.41 25.53 -32.51
N ALA A 253 -10.16 25.45 -31.20
CA ALA A 253 -9.54 24.30 -30.55
C ALA A 253 -10.27 23.91 -29.26
N LEU A 254 -10.36 22.60 -28.99
CA LEU A 254 -10.91 22.05 -27.75
C LEU A 254 -9.79 21.31 -27.03
N LEU A 255 -9.60 21.59 -25.74
CA LEU A 255 -8.62 20.93 -24.88
C LEU A 255 -9.35 19.97 -23.94
N LEU A 256 -8.85 18.73 -23.85
CA LEU A 256 -9.29 17.69 -22.94
C LEU A 256 -8.05 17.17 -22.19
N LYS A 257 -7.84 17.61 -20.95
CA LYS A 257 -6.73 17.16 -20.11
C LYS A 257 -7.28 16.32 -18.96
N TRP A 258 -6.86 15.05 -18.85
CA TRP A 258 -7.37 14.13 -17.82
C TRP A 258 -8.89 14.06 -17.81
N ILE A 259 -9.45 13.90 -19.01
CA ILE A 259 -10.91 13.79 -19.18
C ILE A 259 -11.25 12.40 -19.66
N LEU A 260 -10.74 12.02 -20.84
CA LEU A 260 -11.21 10.82 -21.52
C LEU A 260 -10.80 9.52 -20.80
N HIS A 261 -9.81 9.56 -19.91
CA HIS A 261 -9.48 8.41 -19.07
C HIS A 261 -10.54 8.08 -18.00
N ASP A 262 -11.42 9.01 -17.66
CA ASP A 262 -12.49 8.80 -16.66
C ASP A 262 -13.72 8.08 -17.22
N TRP A 263 -13.84 8.01 -18.54
CA TRP A 263 -15.05 7.59 -19.24
C TRP A 263 -14.87 6.29 -20.02
N SER A 264 -15.99 5.58 -20.22
CA SER A 264 -16.02 4.40 -21.07
C SER A 264 -15.74 4.78 -22.53
N ASP A 265 -15.50 3.78 -23.39
CA ASP A 265 -15.28 4.05 -24.80
C ASP A 265 -16.50 4.71 -25.46
N GLU A 266 -17.72 4.30 -25.09
CA GLU A 266 -18.97 4.87 -25.59
C GLU A 266 -19.12 6.35 -25.19
N ASP A 267 -18.85 6.68 -23.93
CA ASP A 267 -18.93 8.05 -23.44
C ASP A 267 -17.79 8.91 -24.01
N CYS A 268 -16.58 8.36 -24.16
CA CYS A 268 -15.47 9.01 -24.88
C CYS A 268 -15.88 9.39 -26.31
N ILE A 269 -16.48 8.46 -27.06
CA ILE A 269 -16.95 8.71 -28.42
C ILE A 269 -17.99 9.83 -28.41
N LYS A 270 -18.93 9.81 -27.46
CA LYS A 270 -19.95 10.86 -27.32
C LYS A 270 -19.32 12.23 -27.04
N ILE A 271 -18.38 12.33 -26.09
CA ILE A 271 -17.65 13.57 -25.78
C ILE A 271 -16.90 14.09 -27.02
N LEU A 272 -16.18 13.20 -27.72
CA LEU A 272 -15.45 13.55 -28.93
C LEU A 272 -16.38 14.01 -30.06
N GLN A 273 -17.57 13.41 -30.20
CA GLN A 273 -18.59 13.86 -31.14
C GLN A 273 -19.11 15.26 -30.78
N GLN A 274 -19.32 15.57 -29.50
CA GLN A 274 -19.71 16.92 -29.06
C GLN A 274 -18.62 17.94 -29.36
N CYS A 275 -17.35 17.60 -29.08
CA CYS A 275 -16.21 18.44 -29.45
C CYS A 275 -16.14 18.69 -30.96
N LYS A 276 -16.36 17.66 -31.77
CA LYS A 276 -16.39 17.77 -33.23
C LYS A 276 -17.53 18.68 -33.70
N GLN A 277 -18.72 18.59 -33.11
CA GLN A 277 -19.84 19.48 -33.40
C GLN A 277 -19.53 20.94 -33.02
N ALA A 278 -18.89 21.15 -31.86
CA ALA A 278 -18.49 22.48 -31.40
C ALA A 278 -17.52 23.17 -32.39
N ILE A 279 -16.56 22.43 -32.95
CA ILE A 279 -15.67 22.92 -34.02
C ILE A 279 -16.48 23.34 -35.26
N MET A 280 -17.44 22.52 -35.70
CA MET A 280 -18.20 22.77 -36.92
C MET A 280 -19.16 23.97 -36.81
N ARG A 281 -19.67 24.26 -35.61
CA ARG A 281 -20.60 25.37 -35.35
C ARG A 281 -19.91 26.73 -35.28
N ASN A 282 -18.58 26.78 -35.26
CA ASN A 282 -17.85 28.04 -35.20
C ASN A 282 -17.92 28.77 -36.56
N GLU A 283 -18.91 29.65 -36.69
CA GLU A 283 -19.27 30.38 -37.92
C GLU A 283 -18.14 31.31 -38.44
N LYS A 284 -17.08 31.53 -37.66
CA LYS A 284 -16.02 32.51 -37.96
C LYS A 284 -14.88 32.02 -38.85
N GLN A 285 -14.82 30.75 -39.32
CA GLN A 285 -13.68 30.32 -40.16
C GLN A 285 -13.89 29.21 -41.21
N LYS A 286 -13.18 29.38 -42.33
CA LYS A 286 -12.86 28.41 -43.41
C LYS A 286 -11.67 27.48 -43.07
N LYS A 287 -11.28 27.34 -41.79
CA LYS A 287 -10.08 26.59 -41.34
C LYS A 287 -10.46 25.30 -40.61
N VAL A 288 -9.53 24.34 -40.60
CA VAL A 288 -9.67 23.05 -39.91
C VAL A 288 -9.41 23.25 -38.41
N GLY A 289 -10.44 23.14 -37.57
CA GLY A 289 -10.29 23.13 -36.11
C GLY A 289 -9.68 21.82 -35.59
N LYS A 290 -9.31 21.78 -34.30
CA LYS A 290 -8.60 20.61 -33.71
C LYS A 290 -9.05 20.31 -32.28
N VAL A 291 -8.94 19.05 -31.88
CA VAL A 291 -9.05 18.63 -30.47
C VAL A 291 -7.64 18.28 -29.97
N ILE A 292 -7.28 18.78 -28.80
CA ILE A 292 -6.00 18.58 -28.12
C ILE A 292 -6.29 17.74 -26.89
N ILE A 293 -5.69 16.55 -26.81
CA ILE A 293 -5.88 15.64 -25.68
C ILE A 293 -4.56 15.51 -24.93
N ILE A 294 -4.62 15.66 -23.61
CA ILE A 294 -3.49 15.44 -22.70
C ILE A 294 -3.91 14.33 -21.74
N ASP A 295 -3.58 13.10 -22.10
CA ASP A 295 -3.85 11.91 -21.32
C ASP A 295 -2.67 10.92 -21.38
N MET A 296 -2.74 9.89 -20.54
CA MET A 296 -1.73 8.85 -20.51
C MET A 296 -1.85 7.92 -21.73
N VAL A 297 -0.71 7.41 -22.19
CA VAL A 297 -0.65 6.35 -23.20
C VAL A 297 0.09 5.16 -22.59
N ARG A 298 -0.61 4.04 -22.41
CA ARG A 298 -0.12 2.87 -21.65
C ARG A 298 1.20 2.32 -22.21
N GLU A 299 1.30 2.18 -23.53
CA GLU A 299 2.49 1.65 -24.20
C GLU A 299 3.19 2.76 -24.99
N ASN A 300 4.47 3.03 -24.70
CA ASN A 300 5.30 3.90 -25.52
C ASN A 300 6.64 3.21 -25.76
N GLN A 301 7.22 3.35 -26.96
CA GLN A 301 8.40 2.61 -27.42
C GLN A 301 9.66 2.80 -26.56
N ASN A 302 9.65 3.77 -25.63
CA ASN A 302 10.71 4.02 -24.66
C ASN A 302 10.44 3.31 -23.33
N ARG A 303 11.17 2.21 -23.10
CA ARG A 303 11.09 1.32 -21.93
C ARG A 303 11.80 1.93 -20.71
N ASP A 304 11.04 2.51 -19.79
CA ASP A 304 11.46 2.73 -18.40
C ASP A 304 10.48 1.98 -17.49
N GLU A 305 10.95 0.95 -16.78
CA GLU A 305 10.13 0.01 -15.99
C GLU A 305 9.33 0.72 -14.88
N MET A 306 9.92 1.72 -14.22
CA MET A 306 9.23 2.48 -13.15
C MET A 306 8.08 3.33 -13.70
N SER A 307 8.16 3.70 -14.98
CA SER A 307 7.07 4.37 -15.68
C SER A 307 5.93 3.40 -16.06
N ALA A 308 6.15 2.08 -16.06
CA ALA A 308 5.14 1.09 -16.41
C ALA A 308 4.20 0.80 -15.22
N GLU A 309 4.75 0.58 -14.02
CA GLU A 309 3.95 0.35 -12.81
C GLU A 309 2.97 1.49 -12.55
N THR A 310 3.47 2.74 -12.63
CA THR A 310 2.65 3.95 -12.46
C THR A 310 1.45 3.94 -13.40
N ARG A 311 1.62 3.56 -14.68
CA ARG A 311 0.52 3.53 -15.65
C ARG A 311 -0.51 2.46 -15.31
N LEU A 312 -0.07 1.31 -14.79
CA LEU A 312 -0.97 0.25 -14.35
C LEU A 312 -1.76 0.66 -13.10
N PHE A 313 -1.14 1.40 -12.18
CA PHE A 313 -1.83 1.95 -11.02
C PHE A 313 -2.91 2.96 -11.41
N PHE A 314 -2.60 3.92 -12.29
CA PHE A 314 -3.62 4.86 -12.78
C PHE A 314 -4.72 4.12 -13.54
N ASP A 315 -4.39 3.10 -14.34
CA ASP A 315 -5.42 2.26 -14.97
C ASP A 315 -6.36 1.64 -13.94
N LEU A 316 -5.83 1.05 -12.87
CA LEU A 316 -6.68 0.45 -11.84
C LEU A 316 -7.43 1.48 -10.99
N GLU A 317 -6.84 2.65 -10.74
CA GLU A 317 -7.53 3.77 -10.09
C GLU A 317 -8.75 4.19 -10.92
N MET A 318 -8.60 4.31 -12.25
CA MET A 318 -9.71 4.60 -13.16
C MET A 318 -10.76 3.49 -13.18
N MET A 319 -10.36 2.22 -13.02
CA MET A 319 -11.28 1.09 -12.89
C MET A 319 -12.11 1.12 -11.60
N VAL A 320 -11.50 1.56 -10.50
CA VAL A 320 -12.08 1.51 -9.16
C VAL A 320 -12.98 2.71 -8.89
N THR A 321 -12.57 3.90 -9.31
CA THR A 321 -13.21 5.16 -8.96
C THR A 321 -14.25 5.63 -9.98
N VAL A 322 -13.99 5.38 -11.26
CA VAL A 322 -14.80 5.85 -12.40
C VAL A 322 -15.03 4.70 -13.40
N ASN A 323 -15.76 4.93 -14.49
CA ASN A 323 -16.01 3.91 -15.51
C ASN A 323 -14.96 4.00 -16.63
N GLY A 324 -13.70 4.19 -16.24
CA GLY A 324 -12.62 4.66 -17.08
C GLY A 324 -11.49 3.66 -17.29
N MET A 325 -10.52 4.06 -18.12
CA MET A 325 -9.30 3.29 -18.37
C MET A 325 -8.15 4.10 -18.98
N GLU A 326 -6.93 3.62 -18.75
CA GLU A 326 -5.75 4.12 -19.44
C GLU A 326 -5.50 3.33 -20.73
N ARG A 327 -5.51 4.05 -21.85
CA ARG A 327 -5.53 3.47 -23.20
C ARG A 327 -4.14 3.38 -23.82
N ASN A 328 -3.89 2.34 -24.61
CA ASN A 328 -2.75 2.29 -25.50
C ASN A 328 -3.04 3.04 -26.82
N GLU A 329 -2.03 3.20 -27.67
CA GLU A 329 -2.16 3.96 -28.92
C GLU A 329 -3.24 3.40 -29.86
N LYS A 330 -3.39 2.07 -29.94
CA LYS A 330 -4.41 1.43 -30.79
C LYS A 330 -5.83 1.73 -30.28
N GLU A 331 -6.04 1.62 -28.97
CA GLU A 331 -7.29 1.94 -28.29
C GLU A 331 -7.65 3.43 -28.50
N TRP A 332 -6.69 4.34 -28.33
CA TRP A 332 -6.86 5.77 -28.66
C TRP A 332 -7.25 6.01 -30.12
N GLY A 333 -6.51 5.42 -31.06
CA GLY A 333 -6.79 5.56 -32.49
C GLY A 333 -8.21 5.10 -32.84
N LYS A 334 -8.66 3.98 -32.28
CA LYS A 334 -10.02 3.47 -32.46
C LYS A 334 -11.07 4.49 -31.99
N LEU A 335 -10.94 5.06 -30.80
CA LEU A 335 -11.86 6.10 -30.31
C LEU A 335 -11.96 7.28 -31.27
N PHE A 336 -10.82 7.76 -31.77
CA PHE A 336 -10.79 8.92 -32.67
C PHE A 336 -11.51 8.62 -34.00
N PHE A 337 -11.28 7.45 -34.58
CA PHE A 337 -11.93 7.05 -35.82
C PHE A 337 -13.43 6.79 -35.63
N ASP A 338 -13.84 6.15 -34.55
CA ASP A 338 -15.25 5.89 -34.24
C ASP A 338 -16.02 7.20 -33.94
N ALA A 339 -15.35 8.21 -33.37
CA ALA A 339 -15.89 9.57 -33.24
C ALA A 339 -15.88 10.38 -34.56
N GLY A 340 -15.30 9.81 -35.63
CA GLY A 340 -15.29 10.36 -36.98
C GLY A 340 -14.19 11.39 -37.24
N PHE A 341 -13.09 11.36 -36.50
CA PHE A 341 -11.86 12.10 -36.86
C PHE A 341 -11.09 11.33 -37.94
N LEU A 342 -10.41 12.06 -38.83
CA LEU A 342 -9.75 11.46 -40.00
C LEU A 342 -8.29 11.08 -39.74
N ASN A 343 -7.63 11.71 -38.77
CA ASN A 343 -6.23 11.49 -38.45
C ASN A 343 -5.93 11.95 -37.02
N TYR A 344 -4.87 11.42 -36.43
CA TYR A 344 -4.36 11.84 -35.11
C TYR A 344 -2.83 11.88 -35.12
N LYS A 345 -2.25 12.60 -34.15
CA LYS A 345 -0.81 12.62 -33.89
C LYS A 345 -0.59 12.53 -32.39
N ILE A 346 0.26 11.60 -31.96
CA ILE A 346 0.67 11.48 -30.56
C ILE A 346 2.05 12.10 -30.41
N HIS A 347 2.17 13.06 -29.51
CA HIS A 347 3.43 13.68 -29.14
C HIS A 347 3.78 13.26 -27.70
N PRO A 348 4.89 12.55 -27.46
CA PRO A 348 5.27 12.18 -26.11
C PRO A 348 5.67 13.42 -25.31
N VAL A 349 4.92 13.72 -24.26
CA VAL A 349 5.22 14.81 -23.32
C VAL A 349 5.81 14.18 -22.05
N ILE A 350 7.10 14.43 -21.79
CA ILE A 350 7.85 13.82 -20.67
C ILE A 350 7.51 14.51 -19.35
N VAL A 351 6.29 14.30 -18.84
CA VAL A 351 5.88 14.74 -17.49
C VAL A 351 5.89 13.54 -16.53
N LEU A 352 5.31 12.40 -16.94
CA LEU A 352 5.20 11.19 -16.12
C LEU A 352 6.53 10.48 -15.80
N VAL A 353 7.51 10.52 -16.70
CA VAL A 353 8.87 9.98 -16.42
C VAL A 353 9.54 10.76 -15.29
N SER A 354 9.17 12.02 -15.11
CA SER A 354 9.60 12.80 -13.93
C SER A 354 8.88 12.29 -12.68
N TYR A 355 7.58 12.02 -12.74
CA TYR A 355 6.82 11.50 -11.60
C TYR A 355 7.30 10.13 -11.10
N SER A 356 7.57 9.18 -12.00
CA SER A 356 8.10 7.86 -11.64
C SER A 356 9.47 7.98 -10.98
N LYS A 357 10.42 8.71 -11.60
CA LYS A 357 11.76 8.95 -11.03
C LYS A 357 11.74 9.72 -9.70
N LEU A 358 10.67 10.45 -9.44
CA LEU A 358 10.46 11.23 -8.21
C LEU A 358 9.72 10.42 -7.12
N LYS A 359 9.48 9.12 -7.32
CA LYS A 359 8.86 8.20 -6.35
C LYS A 359 7.40 8.57 -5.99
N LEU A 360 6.67 9.22 -6.89
CA LEU A 360 5.24 9.52 -6.70
C LEU A 360 4.34 8.29 -6.71
N THR A 361 4.83 7.15 -7.21
CA THR A 361 4.17 5.85 -7.03
C THR A 361 3.83 5.58 -5.57
N TYR A 362 4.56 6.15 -4.60
CA TYR A 362 4.30 5.96 -3.18
C TYR A 362 2.93 6.50 -2.74
N GLY A 363 2.31 7.44 -3.46
CA GLY A 363 0.93 7.87 -3.18
C GLY A 363 -0.15 6.86 -3.61
N ILE A 364 0.23 5.86 -4.40
CA ILE A 364 -0.67 4.88 -5.04
C ILE A 364 -0.17 3.44 -4.91
N ILE A 365 0.97 3.21 -4.27
CA ILE A 365 1.58 1.88 -4.12
C ILE A 365 0.73 0.94 -3.24
N PHE A 366 -0.18 1.49 -2.42
CA PHE A 366 -1.18 0.71 -1.69
C PHE A 366 -2.05 -0.17 -2.63
N ILE A 367 -2.17 0.21 -3.91
CA ILE A 367 -2.87 -0.58 -4.94
C ILE A 367 -2.27 -2.00 -5.06
N ASN A 368 -0.96 -2.17 -4.86
CA ASN A 368 -0.34 -3.49 -4.84
C ASN A 368 -0.92 -4.38 -3.72
N SER A 369 -1.13 -3.82 -2.53
CA SER A 369 -1.72 -4.56 -1.40
C SER A 369 -3.18 -4.92 -1.69
N MET A 370 -3.96 -3.95 -2.18
CA MET A 370 -5.39 -4.11 -2.41
C MET A 370 -5.73 -5.04 -3.59
N THR A 371 -4.92 -5.00 -4.65
CA THR A 371 -5.09 -5.91 -5.79
C THR A 371 -4.75 -7.35 -5.43
N LEU A 372 -3.71 -7.57 -4.61
CA LEU A 372 -3.38 -8.90 -4.11
C LEU A 372 -4.48 -9.43 -3.18
N LYS A 373 -5.01 -8.60 -2.27
CA LYS A 373 -6.20 -8.91 -1.45
C LYS A 373 -7.39 -9.31 -2.31
N CYS A 374 -7.71 -8.52 -3.34
CA CYS A 374 -8.81 -8.83 -4.25
C CYS A 374 -8.59 -10.17 -4.94
N ALA A 375 -7.40 -10.44 -5.48
CA ALA A 375 -7.10 -11.70 -6.17
C ALA A 375 -7.28 -12.93 -5.27
N VAL A 376 -6.81 -12.83 -4.01
CA VAL A 376 -6.98 -13.85 -2.98
C VAL A 376 -8.47 -14.03 -2.64
N GLN A 377 -9.20 -12.93 -2.41
CA GLN A 377 -10.63 -12.98 -2.10
C GLN A 377 -11.47 -13.57 -3.24
N LEU A 378 -11.08 -13.35 -4.49
CA LEU A 378 -11.73 -13.94 -5.67
C LEU A 378 -11.35 -15.41 -5.89
N GLY A 379 -10.27 -15.90 -5.29
CA GLY A 379 -9.77 -17.27 -5.47
C GLY A 379 -8.94 -17.47 -6.74
N ILE A 380 -8.29 -16.41 -7.25
CA ILE A 380 -7.43 -16.48 -8.44
C ILE A 380 -6.28 -17.49 -8.26
N PRO A 381 -5.50 -17.45 -7.15
CA PRO A 381 -4.43 -18.44 -6.95
C PRO A 381 -4.96 -19.88 -6.96
N ASP A 382 -6.08 -20.11 -6.27
CA ASP A 382 -6.70 -21.42 -6.11
C ASP A 382 -7.26 -21.96 -7.42
N ALA A 383 -7.88 -21.11 -8.25
CA ALA A 383 -8.40 -21.49 -9.57
C ALA A 383 -7.27 -21.99 -10.49
N ILE A 384 -6.16 -21.25 -10.57
CA ILE A 384 -4.99 -21.64 -11.38
C ILE A 384 -4.36 -22.92 -10.83
N HIS A 385 -4.24 -23.05 -9.51
CA HIS A 385 -3.70 -24.24 -8.88
C HIS A 385 -4.55 -25.49 -9.17
N LYS A 386 -5.87 -25.40 -8.96
CA LYS A 386 -6.83 -26.49 -9.19
C LYS A 386 -6.90 -26.90 -10.65
N HIS A 387 -6.67 -25.98 -11.60
CA HIS A 387 -6.56 -26.35 -13.02
C HIS A 387 -5.33 -27.24 -13.30
N GLY A 388 -4.22 -27.03 -12.58
CA GLY A 388 -3.00 -27.84 -12.70
C GLY A 388 -2.12 -27.53 -13.92
N LYS A 389 -2.49 -26.56 -14.76
CA LYS A 389 -1.72 -26.05 -15.91
C LYS A 389 -1.99 -24.55 -16.12
N PRO A 390 -1.17 -23.83 -16.91
CA PRO A 390 -1.44 -22.42 -17.22
C PRO A 390 -2.85 -22.21 -17.78
N MET A 391 -3.57 -21.20 -17.29
CA MET A 391 -4.94 -20.89 -17.67
C MET A 391 -5.00 -19.72 -18.65
N THR A 392 -5.83 -19.77 -19.69
CA THR A 392 -6.18 -18.57 -20.47
C THR A 392 -7.04 -17.62 -19.63
N LEU A 393 -7.12 -16.34 -20.02
CA LEU A 393 -8.01 -15.38 -19.36
C LEU A 393 -9.46 -15.88 -19.31
N SER A 394 -9.97 -16.42 -20.42
CA SER A 394 -11.35 -16.95 -20.51
C SER A 394 -11.59 -18.14 -19.57
N GLN A 395 -10.62 -19.05 -19.46
CA GLN A 395 -10.68 -20.17 -18.51
C GLN A 395 -10.67 -19.67 -17.07
N LEU A 396 -9.80 -18.71 -16.75
CA LEU A 396 -9.70 -18.12 -15.42
C LEU A 396 -11.01 -17.43 -15.04
N VAL A 397 -11.52 -16.55 -15.90
CA VAL A 397 -12.81 -15.87 -15.77
C VAL A 397 -13.95 -16.86 -15.49
N SER A 398 -14.00 -17.97 -16.23
CA SER A 398 -15.04 -19.00 -16.07
C SER A 398 -14.95 -19.77 -14.75
N ALA A 399 -13.78 -19.80 -14.11
CA ALA A 399 -13.55 -20.49 -12.85
C ALA A 399 -13.79 -19.62 -11.61
N LEU A 400 -13.98 -18.31 -11.79
CA LEU A 400 -14.09 -17.35 -10.69
C LEU A 400 -15.55 -16.96 -10.42
N PRO A 401 -15.89 -16.62 -9.16
CA PRO A 401 -17.20 -16.09 -8.81
C PRO A 401 -17.28 -14.61 -9.20
N ILE A 402 -17.37 -14.31 -10.50
CA ILE A 402 -17.43 -12.95 -11.03
C ILE A 402 -18.71 -12.73 -11.83
N HIS A 403 -19.22 -11.50 -11.78
CA HIS A 403 -20.38 -11.10 -12.55
C HIS A 403 -20.02 -11.03 -14.06
N PRO A 404 -20.91 -11.45 -14.98
CA PRO A 404 -20.61 -11.49 -16.42
C PRO A 404 -20.18 -10.14 -17.02
N SER A 405 -20.69 -9.02 -16.51
CA SER A 405 -20.29 -7.68 -16.95
C SER A 405 -18.89 -7.28 -16.49
N LYS A 406 -18.26 -8.06 -15.59
CA LYS A 406 -16.95 -7.74 -14.99
C LYS A 406 -15.78 -8.54 -15.54
N THR A 407 -16.06 -9.47 -16.45
CA THR A 407 -15.07 -10.40 -17.02
C THR A 407 -13.88 -9.69 -17.67
N GLN A 408 -14.13 -8.57 -18.36
CA GLN A 408 -13.08 -7.75 -18.99
C GLN A 408 -12.10 -7.11 -18.00
N TYR A 409 -12.51 -6.86 -16.76
CA TYR A 409 -11.65 -6.21 -15.75
C TYR A 409 -10.65 -7.17 -15.10
N VAL A 410 -10.86 -8.48 -15.21
CA VAL A 410 -9.90 -9.48 -14.69
C VAL A 410 -8.54 -9.34 -15.36
N HIS A 411 -8.50 -9.00 -16.66
CA HIS A 411 -7.22 -8.77 -17.37
C HIS A 411 -6.41 -7.63 -16.74
N ARG A 412 -7.07 -6.52 -16.39
CA ARG A 412 -6.43 -5.35 -15.77
C ARG A 412 -5.85 -5.70 -14.39
N LEU A 413 -6.62 -6.44 -13.58
CA LEU A 413 -6.13 -6.97 -12.31
C LEU A 413 -4.94 -7.92 -12.50
N MET A 414 -4.98 -8.80 -13.51
CA MET A 414 -3.87 -9.72 -13.77
C MET A 414 -2.61 -9.01 -14.26
N ARG A 415 -2.70 -7.91 -15.02
CA ARG A 415 -1.53 -7.13 -15.48
C ARG A 415 -0.67 -6.66 -14.32
N ILE A 416 -1.26 -6.07 -13.27
CA ILE A 416 -0.49 -5.60 -12.12
C ILE A 416 0.09 -6.77 -11.31
N LEU A 417 -0.65 -7.86 -11.17
CA LEU A 417 -0.20 -9.02 -10.38
C LEU A 417 0.91 -9.81 -11.11
N VAL A 418 0.91 -9.79 -12.44
CA VAL A 418 2.02 -10.26 -13.28
C VAL A 418 3.22 -9.34 -13.14
N HIS A 419 3.01 -8.02 -13.25
CA HIS A 419 4.08 -7.03 -13.06
C HIS A 419 4.73 -7.14 -11.67
N SER A 420 3.94 -7.42 -10.65
CA SER A 420 4.35 -7.63 -9.25
C SER A 420 5.04 -8.98 -9.00
N GLY A 421 5.11 -9.86 -10.00
CA GLY A 421 5.80 -11.15 -9.91
C GLY A 421 5.05 -12.27 -9.17
N PHE A 422 3.74 -12.12 -8.91
CA PHE A 422 2.91 -13.19 -8.35
C PHE A 422 2.48 -14.20 -9.41
N PHE A 423 2.27 -13.73 -10.63
CA PHE A 423 1.86 -14.59 -11.74
C PHE A 423 2.80 -14.41 -12.91
N SER A 424 3.00 -15.47 -13.67
CA SER A 424 3.74 -15.41 -14.93
C SER A 424 2.76 -15.45 -16.09
N GLN A 425 2.96 -14.56 -17.04
CA GLN A 425 2.22 -14.49 -18.30
C GLN A 425 3.08 -15.06 -19.43
N GLN A 426 2.52 -15.93 -20.26
CA GLN A 426 3.18 -16.51 -21.43
C GLN A 426 2.25 -16.46 -22.64
N ASN A 427 2.80 -16.20 -23.83
CA ASN A 427 2.05 -16.25 -25.08
C ASN A 427 2.10 -17.66 -25.67
N LEU A 428 0.94 -18.30 -25.86
CA LEU A 428 0.87 -19.56 -26.57
C LEU A 428 1.03 -19.32 -28.09
N ASN A 429 2.11 -19.84 -28.65
CA ASN A 429 2.31 -20.06 -30.10
C ASN A 429 2.41 -18.84 -31.03
N GLY A 430 2.99 -17.70 -30.63
CA GLY A 430 3.64 -16.70 -31.53
C GLY A 430 2.93 -16.20 -32.80
N ILE A 431 1.66 -16.55 -33.02
CA ILE A 431 0.92 -16.40 -34.28
C ILE A 431 -0.36 -15.58 -34.04
N ASN A 432 -0.89 -15.53 -32.80
CA ASN A 432 -1.95 -14.62 -32.39
C ASN A 432 -1.67 -14.09 -30.98
N ASP A 433 -1.70 -12.76 -30.79
CA ASP A 433 -1.54 -12.08 -29.49
C ASP A 433 -2.67 -12.40 -28.48
N ASP A 434 -3.71 -13.15 -28.87
CA ASP A 434 -4.96 -13.35 -28.11
C ASP A 434 -4.99 -14.56 -27.17
N GLN A 435 -3.91 -15.33 -27.04
CA GLN A 435 -3.87 -16.48 -26.11
C GLN A 435 -2.73 -16.39 -25.10
N GLU A 436 -2.81 -15.35 -24.28
CA GLU A 436 -2.05 -15.23 -23.04
C GLU A 436 -2.53 -16.28 -22.03
N VAL A 437 -1.58 -16.95 -21.37
CA VAL A 437 -1.84 -17.87 -20.26
C VAL A 437 -1.13 -17.44 -18.98
N TYR A 438 -1.80 -17.70 -17.85
CA TYR A 438 -1.38 -17.33 -16.51
C TYR A 438 -0.98 -18.56 -15.70
N SER A 439 0.13 -18.46 -14.97
CA SER A 439 0.62 -19.49 -14.04
C SER A 439 1.09 -18.88 -12.72
N LEU A 440 1.12 -19.69 -11.67
CA LEU A 440 1.55 -19.24 -10.33
C LEU A 440 3.07 -19.15 -10.23
N SER A 441 3.58 -18.04 -9.69
CA SER A 441 4.94 -17.95 -9.18
C SER A 441 5.06 -18.67 -7.83
N GLN A 442 6.29 -18.77 -7.29
CA GLN A 442 6.51 -19.33 -5.96
C GLN A 442 5.81 -18.52 -4.86
N SER A 443 5.79 -17.19 -5.00
CA SER A 443 5.14 -16.27 -4.06
C SER A 443 3.62 -16.41 -4.10
N ALA A 444 3.00 -16.60 -5.28
CA ALA A 444 1.55 -16.85 -5.36
C ALA A 444 1.14 -18.23 -4.83
N ARG A 445 2.02 -19.23 -4.82
CA ARG A 445 1.75 -20.53 -4.18
C ARG A 445 1.61 -20.43 -2.66
N LEU A 446 2.20 -19.39 -2.05
CA LEU A 446 2.00 -19.07 -0.64
C LEU A 446 0.62 -18.45 -0.36
N LEU A 447 -0.19 -18.19 -1.39
CA LEU A 447 -1.53 -17.61 -1.23
C LEU A 447 -2.65 -18.63 -1.43
N LEU A 448 -2.31 -19.91 -1.64
CA LEU A 448 -3.27 -21.00 -1.80
C LEU A 448 -3.97 -21.32 -0.49
N GLU A 449 -5.28 -21.52 -0.53
CA GLU A 449 -6.10 -21.79 0.66
C GLU A 449 -5.67 -23.07 1.38
N ASP A 450 -5.48 -24.17 0.66
CA ASP A 450 -5.19 -25.49 1.22
C ASP A 450 -3.68 -25.74 1.49
N SER A 451 -2.83 -24.72 1.34
CA SER A 451 -1.39 -24.87 1.55
C SER A 451 -1.04 -24.81 3.04
N PRO A 452 -0.25 -25.77 3.58
CA PRO A 452 0.22 -25.70 4.96
C PRO A 452 1.20 -24.54 5.23
N LEU A 453 1.67 -23.87 4.17
CA LEU A 453 2.53 -22.70 4.22
C LEU A 453 1.79 -21.41 3.79
N SER A 454 0.45 -21.44 3.79
CA SER A 454 -0.37 -20.38 3.22
C SER A 454 -0.32 -19.09 4.02
N MET A 455 0.22 -18.01 3.46
CA MET A 455 0.16 -16.65 3.99
C MET A 455 -1.20 -15.97 3.72
N ARG A 456 -2.21 -16.68 3.19
CA ARG A 456 -3.54 -16.12 2.93
C ARG A 456 -4.20 -15.52 4.18
N PRO A 457 -4.29 -16.19 5.35
CA PRO A 457 -4.94 -15.61 6.52
C PRO A 457 -4.25 -14.34 7.01
N LEU A 458 -2.92 -14.34 6.94
CA LEU A 458 -2.07 -13.20 7.27
C LEU A 458 -2.31 -11.99 6.35
N LEU A 459 -2.41 -12.24 5.03
CA LEU A 459 -2.76 -11.21 4.07
C LEU A 459 -4.14 -10.61 4.37
N LEU A 460 -5.12 -11.46 4.69
CA LEU A 460 -6.49 -11.04 4.93
C LEU A 460 -6.65 -10.25 6.23
N ILE A 461 -5.94 -10.60 7.30
CA ILE A 461 -6.00 -9.85 8.58
C ILE A 461 -5.29 -8.50 8.48
N LEU A 462 -4.08 -8.45 7.91
CA LEU A 462 -3.29 -7.22 7.84
C LEU A 462 -3.89 -6.18 6.89
N LEU A 463 -4.67 -6.63 5.91
CA LEU A 463 -5.42 -5.76 5.01
C LEU A 463 -6.91 -5.69 5.37
N ASP A 464 -7.32 -6.20 6.53
CA ASP A 464 -8.69 -6.02 7.02
C ASP A 464 -8.93 -4.53 7.36
N PRO A 465 -10.09 -3.96 7.04
CA PRO A 465 -10.41 -2.56 7.36
C PRO A 465 -10.23 -2.21 8.85
N VAL A 466 -10.38 -3.19 9.76
CA VAL A 466 -10.12 -2.96 11.19
C VAL A 466 -8.64 -2.65 11.45
N VAL A 467 -7.72 -3.26 10.71
CA VAL A 467 -6.26 -3.09 10.86
C VAL A 467 -5.75 -1.92 10.02
N THR A 468 -6.34 -1.64 8.85
CA THR A 468 -5.87 -0.54 7.98
C THR A 468 -6.41 0.84 8.40
N LYS A 469 -7.63 0.94 8.93
CA LYS A 469 -8.23 2.22 9.38
C LYS A 469 -7.39 3.03 10.40
N PRO A 470 -6.71 2.42 11.40
CA PRO A 470 -5.77 3.11 12.27
C PRO A 470 -4.74 3.99 11.54
N TRP A 471 -4.31 3.59 10.35
CA TRP A 471 -3.33 4.33 9.56
C TRP A 471 -3.86 5.68 9.05
N ASP A 472 -5.17 5.82 8.82
CA ASP A 472 -5.79 7.11 8.51
C ASP A 472 -5.74 8.08 9.68
N CYS A 473 -5.65 7.56 10.91
CA CYS A 473 -5.61 8.33 12.14
C CYS A 473 -4.17 8.66 12.59
N LEU A 474 -3.15 8.26 11.84
CA LEU A 474 -1.76 8.31 12.28
C LEU A 474 -1.31 9.73 12.66
N SER A 475 -1.62 10.73 11.82
CA SER A 475 -1.25 12.12 12.13
C SER A 475 -2.07 12.72 13.26
N THR A 476 -3.30 12.24 13.50
CA THR A 476 -4.12 12.61 14.66
C THR A 476 -3.56 11.98 15.94
N TRP A 477 -3.14 10.72 15.88
CA TRP A 477 -2.49 10.02 16.99
C TRP A 477 -1.18 10.70 17.43
N PHE A 478 -0.37 11.17 16.49
CA PHE A 478 0.82 11.97 16.80
C PHE A 478 0.49 13.27 17.57
N ARG A 479 -0.75 13.76 17.51
CA ARG A 479 -1.22 14.99 18.14
C ARG A 479 -1.95 14.78 19.47
N ASN A 480 -2.20 13.54 19.89
CA ASN A 480 -2.92 13.23 21.11
C ASN A 480 -2.11 12.31 22.05
N ASP A 481 -2.70 11.98 23.19
CA ASP A 481 -2.09 11.20 24.27
C ASP A 481 -2.51 9.72 24.26
N GLU A 482 -3.41 9.31 23.38
CA GLU A 482 -3.83 7.90 23.21
C GLU A 482 -2.64 7.01 22.92
N VAL A 483 -2.62 5.79 23.47
CA VAL A 483 -1.42 4.91 23.40
C VAL A 483 -1.09 4.56 21.95
N THR A 484 -2.06 4.08 21.17
CA THR A 484 -1.88 3.62 19.78
C THR A 484 -2.84 4.31 18.82
N ALA A 485 -2.48 4.35 17.53
CA ALA A 485 -3.39 4.84 16.49
C ALA A 485 -4.62 3.94 16.34
N PHE A 486 -4.50 2.64 16.69
CA PHE A 486 -5.62 1.72 16.78
C PHE A 486 -6.67 2.18 17.79
N SER A 487 -6.24 2.61 18.98
CA SER A 487 -7.14 3.16 20.00
C SER A 487 -7.81 4.46 19.58
N VAL A 488 -7.11 5.32 18.81
CA VAL A 488 -7.73 6.51 18.21
C VAL A 488 -8.85 6.14 17.23
N ALA A 489 -8.66 5.09 16.41
CA ALA A 489 -9.61 4.71 15.37
C ALA A 489 -10.84 3.95 15.88
N HIS A 490 -10.69 3.19 16.98
CA HIS A 490 -11.70 2.24 17.47
C HIS A 490 -12.12 2.44 18.93
N GLY A 491 -11.45 3.31 19.69
CA GLY A 491 -11.73 3.58 21.11
C GLY A 491 -11.36 2.43 22.06
N LYS A 492 -10.60 1.45 21.59
CA LYS A 492 -10.18 0.23 22.32
C LYS A 492 -8.80 -0.20 21.87
N THR A 493 -8.13 -1.05 22.64
CA THR A 493 -6.93 -1.76 22.18
C THR A 493 -7.29 -2.87 21.18
N ILE A 494 -6.31 -3.32 20.37
CA ILE A 494 -6.51 -4.47 19.46
C ILE A 494 -6.94 -5.73 20.23
N TRP A 495 -6.41 -5.94 21.43
CA TRP A 495 -6.70 -7.11 22.27
C TRP A 495 -8.13 -7.12 22.82
N GLU A 496 -8.65 -5.95 23.19
CA GLU A 496 -10.05 -5.80 23.60
C GLU A 496 -10.99 -5.96 22.40
N TYR A 497 -10.60 -5.46 21.23
CA TYR A 497 -11.37 -5.57 20.00
C TYR A 497 -11.47 -7.03 19.54
N THR A 498 -10.34 -7.74 19.42
CA THR A 498 -10.33 -9.17 19.04
C THR A 498 -11.06 -10.03 20.06
N GLY A 499 -11.01 -9.69 21.34
CA GLY A 499 -11.80 -10.36 22.39
C GLY A 499 -13.32 -10.21 22.23
N GLN A 500 -13.79 -9.26 21.42
CA GLN A 500 -15.22 -8.98 21.19
C GLN A 500 -15.68 -9.34 19.77
N ASP A 501 -14.76 -9.48 18.81
CA ASP A 501 -15.04 -9.87 17.43
C ASP A 501 -14.47 -11.27 17.14
N PRO A 502 -15.29 -12.34 17.23
CA PRO A 502 -14.85 -13.70 16.97
C PRO A 502 -14.30 -13.92 15.56
N ARG A 503 -14.79 -13.18 14.55
CA ARG A 503 -14.32 -13.29 13.16
C ARG A 503 -12.86 -12.84 13.08
N LEU A 504 -12.57 -11.66 13.67
CA LEU A 504 -11.22 -11.12 13.68
C LEU A 504 -10.29 -11.98 14.54
N SER A 505 -10.75 -12.46 15.69
CA SER A 505 -9.98 -13.37 16.56
C SER A 505 -9.60 -14.66 15.84
N ASN A 506 -10.54 -15.29 15.11
CA ASN A 506 -10.27 -16.52 14.36
C ASN A 506 -9.26 -16.27 13.26
N LEU A 507 -9.44 -15.20 12.48
CA LEU A 507 -8.54 -14.86 11.39
C LEU A 507 -7.11 -14.52 11.89
N PHE A 508 -7.00 -13.83 13.02
CA PHE A 508 -5.72 -13.57 13.69
C PHE A 508 -5.03 -14.88 14.10
N ASN A 509 -5.77 -15.80 14.72
CA ASN A 509 -5.24 -17.09 15.13
C ASN A 509 -4.77 -17.94 13.93
N GLU A 510 -5.51 -17.93 12.82
CA GLU A 510 -5.11 -18.60 11.57
C GLU A 510 -3.84 -17.98 10.96
N ALA A 511 -3.72 -16.64 11.00
CA ALA A 511 -2.53 -15.94 10.54
C ALA A 511 -1.28 -16.32 11.34
N MET A 512 -1.39 -16.35 12.68
CA MET A 512 -0.29 -16.76 13.55
C MET A 512 0.05 -18.25 13.40
N ALA A 513 -0.95 -19.10 13.14
CA ALA A 513 -0.78 -20.51 12.87
C ALA A 513 0.02 -20.75 11.58
N SER A 514 -0.32 -20.08 10.48
CA SER A 514 0.36 -20.19 9.19
C SER A 514 1.86 -19.93 9.31
N ASP A 515 2.25 -18.84 9.98
CA ASP A 515 3.66 -18.47 10.15
C ASP A 515 4.42 -19.52 10.99
N SER A 516 3.73 -20.30 11.83
CA SER A 516 4.34 -21.26 12.77
C SER A 516 4.82 -22.53 12.10
N VAL A 517 4.18 -22.97 11.01
CA VAL A 517 4.52 -24.22 10.32
C VAL A 517 5.96 -24.18 9.77
N LEU A 518 6.36 -23.06 9.17
CA LEU A 518 7.71 -22.93 8.64
C LEU A 518 8.77 -22.92 9.74
N VAL A 519 8.47 -22.24 10.84
CA VAL A 519 9.41 -21.99 11.92
C VAL A 519 9.62 -23.23 12.81
N SER A 520 8.58 -24.05 12.98
CA SER A 520 8.61 -25.27 13.79
C SER A 520 9.78 -26.19 13.43
N LYS A 521 10.11 -26.34 12.13
CA LYS A 521 11.18 -27.22 11.63
C LYS A 521 12.59 -26.83 12.13
N VAL A 522 12.83 -25.56 12.43
CA VAL A 522 14.15 -25.07 12.90
C VAL A 522 14.31 -25.25 14.41
N ILE A 523 13.26 -24.96 15.18
CA ILE A 523 13.24 -25.10 16.65
C ILE A 523 13.35 -26.57 17.08
N VAL A 524 12.85 -27.47 16.24
CA VAL A 524 12.83 -28.91 16.42
C VAL A 524 14.18 -29.50 16.86
N SER A 525 15.31 -28.99 16.36
CA SER A 525 16.66 -29.48 16.74
C SER A 525 17.10 -29.09 18.17
N LYS A 526 16.50 -28.03 18.74
CA LYS A 526 16.97 -27.35 19.95
C LYS A 526 16.27 -27.78 21.25
N CYS A 527 15.16 -28.53 21.17
CA CYS A 527 14.27 -28.80 22.32
C CYS A 527 14.23 -30.27 22.78
N LYS A 528 15.19 -31.12 22.36
CA LYS A 528 15.16 -32.57 22.64
C LYS A 528 15.12 -32.87 24.16
N GLY A 529 14.11 -33.61 24.60
CA GLY A 529 13.97 -34.12 25.97
C GLY A 529 13.72 -33.05 27.05
N MET A 530 12.93 -32.02 26.71
CA MET A 530 12.61 -30.86 27.57
C MET A 530 11.08 -30.71 27.74
N ILE A 531 10.63 -30.17 28.86
CA ILE A 531 9.27 -29.62 29.01
C ILE A 531 9.23 -28.24 28.37
N LEU A 532 8.37 -28.06 27.36
CA LEU A 532 8.22 -26.81 26.62
C LEU A 532 6.93 -26.08 27.01
N VAL A 533 7.02 -24.80 27.32
CA VAL A 533 5.86 -23.92 27.49
C VAL A 533 5.87 -22.86 26.38
N ASP A 534 4.87 -22.90 25.51
CA ASP A 534 4.60 -21.95 24.43
C ASP A 534 3.68 -20.84 24.95
N VAL A 535 4.27 -19.69 25.27
CA VAL A 535 3.58 -18.54 25.89
C VAL A 535 2.99 -17.64 24.81
N GLY A 536 1.70 -17.34 24.92
CA GLY A 536 0.94 -16.69 23.86
C GLY A 536 0.75 -17.60 22.64
N GLY A 537 0.72 -18.91 22.86
CA GLY A 537 0.70 -19.91 21.78
C GLY A 537 -0.61 -19.99 20.98
N GLY A 538 -1.64 -19.21 21.33
CA GLY A 538 -2.92 -19.14 20.65
C GLY A 538 -3.62 -20.51 20.59
N THR A 539 -3.95 -20.94 19.38
CA THR A 539 -4.55 -22.27 19.12
C THR A 539 -3.54 -23.43 19.17
N GLY A 540 -2.30 -23.15 19.55
CA GLY A 540 -1.27 -24.15 19.83
C GLY A 540 -0.54 -24.69 18.61
N THR A 541 -0.59 -24.05 17.44
CA THR A 541 -0.03 -24.58 16.19
C THR A 541 1.46 -24.94 16.31
N MET A 542 2.26 -24.07 16.94
CA MET A 542 3.68 -24.31 17.14
C MET A 542 3.92 -25.48 18.11
N ALA A 543 3.29 -25.44 19.29
CA ALA A 543 3.34 -26.52 20.27
C ALA A 543 2.85 -27.88 19.70
N LYS A 544 1.79 -27.89 18.88
CA LYS A 544 1.27 -29.08 18.17
C LYS A 544 2.34 -29.66 17.24
N ALA A 545 2.88 -28.84 16.34
CA ALA A 545 3.91 -29.27 15.39
C ALA A 545 5.14 -29.85 16.11
N ILE A 546 5.57 -29.22 17.21
CA ILE A 546 6.68 -29.71 18.03
C ILE A 546 6.31 -31.05 18.70
N SER A 547 5.11 -31.15 19.29
CA SER A 547 4.64 -32.35 19.99
C SER A 547 4.48 -33.55 19.06
N GLU A 548 4.08 -33.33 17.80
CA GLU A 548 3.94 -34.37 16.77
C GLU A 548 5.30 -34.81 16.21
N ALA A 549 6.19 -33.86 15.95
CA ALA A 549 7.55 -34.15 15.52
C ALA A 549 8.37 -34.88 16.59
N PHE A 550 8.07 -34.61 17.87
CA PHE A 550 8.75 -35.22 19.01
C PHE A 550 7.78 -35.68 20.10
N PRO A 551 7.29 -36.92 19.99
CA PRO A 551 6.36 -37.50 20.97
C PRO A 551 6.90 -37.60 22.42
N HIS A 552 8.18 -37.29 22.63
CA HIS A 552 8.86 -37.32 23.92
C HIS A 552 9.03 -35.93 24.56
N ILE A 553 8.59 -34.86 23.90
CA ILE A 553 8.52 -33.50 24.44
C ILE A 553 7.11 -33.28 24.97
N ASP A 554 6.99 -32.89 26.23
CA ASP A 554 5.74 -32.44 26.82
C ASP A 554 5.57 -30.95 26.55
N CYS A 555 4.59 -30.61 25.70
CA CYS A 555 4.28 -29.24 25.31
C CYS A 555 3.10 -28.69 26.13
N THR A 556 3.22 -27.44 26.55
CA THR A 556 2.14 -26.66 27.18
C THR A 556 1.89 -25.42 26.33
N VAL A 557 0.68 -25.24 25.83
CA VAL A 557 0.23 -23.95 25.30
C VAL A 557 -0.29 -23.13 26.47
N PHE A 558 0.32 -21.98 26.71
CA PHE A 558 -0.07 -21.07 27.78
C PHE A 558 -0.56 -19.76 27.18
N ASP A 559 -1.83 -19.45 27.39
CA ASP A 559 -2.47 -18.24 26.84
C ASP A 559 -3.61 -17.79 27.78
N LEU A 560 -4.24 -16.66 27.46
CA LEU A 560 -5.38 -16.14 28.21
C LEU A 560 -6.50 -17.19 28.28
N PRO A 561 -7.22 -17.31 29.41
CA PRO A 561 -8.25 -18.34 29.58
C PRO A 561 -9.27 -18.42 28.45
N ARG A 562 -9.70 -17.27 27.92
CA ARG A 562 -10.66 -17.17 26.81
C ARG A 562 -10.16 -17.74 25.47
N VAL A 563 -8.84 -17.84 25.29
CA VAL A 563 -8.22 -18.33 24.05
C VAL A 563 -8.15 -19.86 24.05
N VAL A 564 -7.90 -20.46 25.22
CA VAL A 564 -7.58 -21.88 25.35
C VAL A 564 -8.63 -22.73 26.06
N SER A 565 -9.69 -22.13 26.64
CA SER A 565 -10.70 -22.85 27.43
C SER A 565 -11.37 -24.00 26.67
N ASP A 566 -11.55 -23.84 25.37
CA ASP A 566 -12.30 -24.77 24.53
C ASP A 566 -11.38 -25.74 23.74
N LEU A 567 -10.07 -25.65 23.98
CA LEU A 567 -9.08 -26.45 23.27
C LEU A 567 -8.75 -27.74 24.04
N GLN A 568 -8.81 -28.86 23.33
CA GLN A 568 -8.45 -30.16 23.89
C GLN A 568 -7.00 -30.53 23.55
N GLY A 569 -6.26 -30.93 24.59
CA GLY A 569 -4.90 -31.43 24.47
C GLY A 569 -4.80 -32.81 23.82
N SER A 570 -3.57 -33.25 23.62
CA SER A 570 -3.22 -34.62 23.23
C SER A 570 -2.36 -35.26 24.33
N LYS A 571 -1.81 -36.46 24.07
CA LYS A 571 -1.00 -37.19 25.06
C LYS A 571 0.18 -36.37 25.61
N ASN A 572 0.83 -35.56 24.77
CA ASN A 572 2.01 -34.77 25.09
C ASN A 572 1.81 -33.27 24.79
N LEU A 573 0.56 -32.82 24.69
CA LEU A 573 0.19 -31.42 24.49
C LEU A 573 -0.94 -31.06 25.47
N LYS A 574 -0.75 -30.03 26.27
CA LYS A 574 -1.78 -29.51 27.17
C LYS A 574 -1.99 -28.01 26.96
N TYR A 575 -3.19 -27.54 27.30
CA TYR A 575 -3.54 -26.13 27.29
C TYR A 575 -3.73 -25.64 28.73
N VAL A 576 -3.18 -24.46 29.04
CA VAL A 576 -3.26 -23.86 30.36
C VAL A 576 -3.64 -22.39 30.19
N GLY A 577 -4.78 -22.02 30.76
CA GLY A 577 -5.23 -20.63 30.81
C GLY A 577 -4.51 -19.84 31.90
N GLY A 578 -4.02 -18.64 31.59
CA GLY A 578 -3.45 -17.71 32.56
C GLY A 578 -2.94 -16.42 31.92
N ASP A 579 -2.29 -15.58 32.71
CA ASP A 579 -1.72 -14.30 32.26
C ASP A 579 -0.19 -14.34 32.40
N MET A 580 0.52 -14.09 31.30
CA MET A 580 2.00 -14.10 31.25
C MET A 580 2.65 -12.97 32.05
N PHE A 581 1.93 -11.88 32.35
CA PHE A 581 2.41 -10.82 33.23
C PHE A 581 2.43 -11.27 34.70
N GLU A 582 1.55 -12.20 35.05
CA GLU A 582 1.40 -12.73 36.41
C GLU A 582 2.31 -13.95 36.64
N VAL A 583 2.20 -14.97 35.77
CA VAL A 583 2.94 -16.22 35.93
C VAL A 583 3.16 -16.93 34.60
N VAL A 584 4.33 -17.56 34.44
CA VAL A 584 4.59 -18.52 33.38
C VAL A 584 4.74 -19.91 34.01
N PRO A 585 4.04 -20.95 33.52
CA PRO A 585 4.16 -22.31 34.05
C PRO A 585 5.61 -22.81 34.06
N PRO A 586 6.04 -23.61 35.06
CA PRO A 586 7.39 -24.17 35.09
C PRO A 586 7.73 -24.96 33.82
N ALA A 587 8.93 -24.75 33.28
CA ALA A 587 9.38 -25.34 32.01
C ALA A 587 10.90 -25.57 32.01
N ASP A 588 11.37 -26.51 31.19
CA ASP A 588 12.79 -26.59 30.84
C ASP A 588 13.13 -25.60 29.71
N ALA A 589 12.15 -25.33 28.83
CA ALA A 589 12.22 -24.31 27.80
C ALA A 589 10.92 -23.49 27.75
N VAL A 590 11.05 -22.17 27.69
CA VAL A 590 9.92 -21.27 27.38
C VAL A 590 10.08 -20.77 25.95
N LEU A 591 9.01 -20.83 25.16
CA LEU A 591 8.94 -20.33 23.81
C LEU A 591 8.07 -19.06 23.76
N LEU A 592 8.61 -18.02 23.14
CA LEU A 592 7.92 -16.76 22.84
C LEU A 592 8.07 -16.51 21.34
N LYS A 593 6.98 -16.56 20.58
CA LYS A 593 7.01 -16.28 19.14
C LYS A 593 6.09 -15.09 18.86
N TRP A 594 6.62 -14.02 18.27
CA TRP A 594 5.86 -12.79 18.00
C TRP A 594 5.11 -12.30 19.23
N ILE A 595 5.79 -12.31 20.39
CA ILE A 595 5.21 -11.83 21.65
C ILE A 595 5.86 -10.51 22.03
N LEU A 596 7.19 -10.48 22.13
CA LEU A 596 7.90 -9.34 22.70
C LEU A 596 7.89 -8.11 21.77
N HIS A 597 7.64 -8.28 20.47
CA HIS A 597 7.41 -7.14 19.59
C HIS A 597 6.10 -6.37 19.85
N ASP A 598 5.11 -6.99 20.51
CA ASP A 598 3.82 -6.34 20.79
C ASP A 598 3.87 -5.35 21.96
N TRP A 599 4.92 -5.44 22.78
CA TRP A 599 4.97 -4.80 24.09
C TRP A 599 6.10 -3.77 24.21
N SER A 600 5.87 -2.82 25.12
CA SER A 600 6.86 -1.86 25.57
C SER A 600 8.07 -2.57 26.18
N ASP A 601 9.23 -1.92 26.23
CA ASP A 601 10.42 -2.50 26.87
C ASP A 601 10.15 -2.84 28.34
N GLU A 602 9.41 -1.99 29.06
CA GLU A 602 9.04 -2.22 30.45
C GLU A 602 8.19 -3.49 30.64
N ASP A 603 7.25 -3.73 29.73
CA ASP A 603 6.36 -4.90 29.77
C ASP A 603 7.09 -6.17 29.31
N CYS A 604 7.94 -6.06 28.29
CA CYS A 604 8.84 -7.12 27.87
C CYS A 604 9.76 -7.59 29.01
N ILE A 605 10.33 -6.66 29.79
CA ILE A 605 11.15 -6.99 30.96
C ILE A 605 10.35 -7.81 31.97
N LYS A 606 9.10 -7.42 32.27
CA LYS A 606 8.23 -8.18 33.19
C LYS A 606 7.98 -9.59 32.67
N ILE A 607 7.61 -9.74 31.40
CA ILE A 607 7.38 -11.06 30.77
C ILE A 607 8.64 -11.91 30.89
N LEU A 608 9.80 -11.38 30.50
CA LEU A 608 11.08 -12.06 30.54
C LEU A 608 11.47 -12.49 31.97
N GLN A 609 11.19 -11.66 32.97
CA GLN A 609 11.39 -12.02 34.39
C GLN A 609 10.51 -13.19 34.82
N ARG A 610 9.25 -13.27 34.36
CA ARG A 610 8.39 -14.44 34.59
C ARG A 610 8.92 -15.69 33.89
N CYS A 611 9.38 -15.57 32.65
CA CYS A 611 10.02 -16.67 31.93
C CYS A 611 11.29 -17.15 32.66
N LYS A 612 12.11 -16.24 33.18
CA LYS A 612 13.29 -16.57 33.98
C LYS A 612 12.91 -17.38 35.23
N GLN A 613 11.88 -16.95 35.97
CA GLN A 613 11.38 -17.69 37.13
C GLN A 613 10.90 -19.11 36.77
N ALA A 614 10.24 -19.26 35.63
CA ALA A 614 9.74 -20.55 35.15
C ALA A 614 10.86 -21.57 34.86
N ILE A 615 12.01 -21.13 34.34
CA ILE A 615 13.13 -21.99 33.96
C ILE A 615 14.15 -22.27 35.09
N MET A 616 14.07 -21.54 36.20
CA MET A 616 15.03 -21.68 37.33
C MET A 616 14.60 -22.67 38.43
N ARG A 617 13.40 -23.26 38.36
CA ARG A 617 12.78 -24.00 39.47
C ARG A 617 13.36 -25.40 39.76
N ASN A 618 14.27 -25.92 38.91
CA ASN A 618 14.85 -27.24 39.07
C ASN A 618 16.27 -27.16 39.62
N GLY A 619 16.46 -27.24 40.95
CA GLY A 619 17.77 -27.25 41.64
C GLY A 619 18.74 -28.40 41.27
N LYS A 620 18.71 -28.90 40.05
CA LYS A 620 19.62 -29.84 39.41
C LYS A 620 20.41 -29.13 38.30
N GLN A 621 21.59 -29.67 37.98
CA GLN A 621 22.58 -29.22 36.98
C GLN A 621 22.10 -28.85 35.54
N LYS A 622 20.81 -28.93 35.20
CA LYS A 622 20.30 -28.53 33.87
C LYS A 622 19.75 -27.11 33.93
N VAL A 623 20.45 -26.20 33.26
CA VAL A 623 20.02 -24.80 33.07
C VAL A 623 18.94 -24.78 31.98
N GLY A 624 17.72 -24.37 32.32
CA GLY A 624 16.65 -24.13 31.34
C GLY A 624 16.95 -22.93 30.45
N LYS A 625 16.13 -22.67 29.43
CA LYS A 625 16.34 -21.56 28.48
C LYS A 625 15.05 -20.92 28.02
N VAL A 626 15.13 -19.64 27.64
CA VAL A 626 14.05 -18.97 26.90
C VAL A 626 14.45 -18.94 25.43
N ILE A 627 13.51 -19.32 24.57
CA ILE A 627 13.64 -19.31 23.12
C ILE A 627 12.68 -18.26 22.61
N ILE A 628 13.19 -17.25 21.92
CA ILE A 628 12.40 -16.19 21.31
C ILE A 628 12.52 -16.32 19.80
N ILE A 629 11.40 -16.25 19.10
CA ILE A 629 11.36 -16.07 17.65
C ILE A 629 10.75 -14.71 17.41
N ASP A 630 11.59 -13.79 16.98
CA ASP A 630 11.17 -12.42 16.72
C ASP A 630 12.09 -11.76 15.70
N MET A 631 11.74 -10.57 15.24
CA MET A 631 12.59 -9.85 14.30
C MET A 631 13.80 -9.24 15.00
N VAL A 632 14.94 -9.24 14.30
CA VAL A 632 16.14 -8.48 14.70
C VAL A 632 16.54 -7.62 13.52
N ARG A 633 16.36 -6.31 13.67
CA ARG A 633 16.66 -5.33 12.62
C ARG A 633 18.16 -5.20 12.36
N GLU A 634 18.50 -4.80 11.13
CA GLU A 634 19.87 -4.39 10.73
C GLU A 634 20.95 -5.48 10.92
N ASN A 635 20.56 -6.75 10.73
CA ASN A 635 21.47 -7.87 10.89
C ASN A 635 22.46 -7.95 9.70
N LYS A 636 23.75 -7.70 9.97
CA LYS A 636 24.86 -7.51 9.00
C LYS A 636 25.17 -8.70 8.06
N ASN A 637 24.42 -9.80 8.14
CA ASN A 637 24.71 -11.06 7.45
C ASN A 637 23.71 -11.38 6.33
N ARG A 638 23.02 -10.41 5.70
CA ARG A 638 21.93 -10.66 4.73
C ARG A 638 21.98 -9.73 3.51
N ASP A 639 21.44 -10.21 2.38
CA ASP A 639 21.13 -9.36 1.22
C ASP A 639 20.22 -8.20 1.65
N GLU A 640 20.74 -6.98 1.52
CA GLU A 640 20.45 -5.89 2.47
C GLU A 640 19.17 -5.10 2.17
N ALA A 641 18.61 -5.14 0.95
CA ALA A 641 17.55 -4.20 0.57
C ALA A 641 16.13 -4.71 0.89
N VAL A 642 15.73 -5.86 0.33
CA VAL A 642 14.34 -6.36 0.39
C VAL A 642 13.94 -6.78 1.80
N SER A 643 14.89 -7.34 2.57
CA SER A 643 14.68 -7.70 3.98
C SER A 643 14.58 -6.47 4.90
N THR A 644 15.16 -5.33 4.52
CA THR A 644 15.14 -4.11 5.35
C THR A 644 13.80 -3.41 5.26
N GLU A 645 13.20 -3.33 4.07
CA GLU A 645 11.87 -2.73 3.91
C GLU A 645 10.81 -3.46 4.75
N THR A 646 10.79 -4.80 4.68
CA THR A 646 9.91 -5.63 5.52
C THR A 646 10.11 -5.31 7.01
N GLN A 647 11.36 -5.19 7.45
CA GLN A 647 11.68 -4.90 8.86
C GLN A 647 11.12 -3.55 9.32
N LEU A 648 11.21 -2.52 8.47
CA LEU A 648 10.69 -1.20 8.77
C LEU A 648 9.15 -1.18 8.77
N PHE A 649 8.52 -1.95 7.88
CA PHE A 649 7.06 -2.09 7.86
C PHE A 649 6.51 -2.74 9.12
N PHE A 650 7.09 -3.85 9.55
CA PHE A 650 6.71 -4.47 10.82
C PHE A 650 6.92 -3.53 12.00
N ASP A 651 8.02 -2.78 12.02
CA ASP A 651 8.24 -1.79 13.06
C ASP A 651 7.08 -0.78 13.10
N LEU A 652 6.68 -0.21 11.97
CA LEU A 652 5.57 0.73 11.93
C LEU A 652 4.21 0.08 12.23
N GLU A 653 3.97 -1.15 11.81
CA GLU A 653 2.77 -1.90 12.17
C GLU A 653 2.66 -2.09 13.68
N MET A 654 3.76 -2.45 14.35
CA MET A 654 3.81 -2.57 15.81
C MET A 654 3.61 -1.23 16.51
N MET A 655 4.01 -0.12 15.88
CA MET A 655 3.76 1.23 16.41
C MET A 655 2.28 1.65 16.32
N VAL A 656 1.62 1.26 15.23
CA VAL A 656 0.25 1.70 14.91
C VAL A 656 -0.79 0.87 15.67
N THR A 657 -0.57 -0.43 15.73
CA THR A 657 -1.55 -1.41 16.23
C THR A 657 -1.40 -1.68 17.73
N VAL A 658 -0.16 -1.71 18.22
CA VAL A 658 0.20 -2.05 19.62
C VAL A 658 1.19 -1.02 20.19
N ASN A 659 1.60 -1.17 21.45
CA ASN A 659 2.59 -0.28 22.08
C ASN A 659 4.00 -0.89 21.95
N GLY A 660 4.28 -1.45 20.78
CA GLY A 660 5.40 -2.33 20.53
C GLY A 660 6.43 -1.77 19.54
N MET A 661 7.48 -2.57 19.30
CA MET A 661 8.52 -2.25 18.33
C MET A 661 9.36 -3.44 17.88
N GLU A 662 9.91 -3.31 16.69
CA GLU A 662 10.98 -4.19 16.21
C GLU A 662 12.33 -3.63 16.62
N ARG A 663 13.17 -4.49 17.21
CA ARG A 663 14.41 -4.09 17.87
C ARG A 663 15.65 -4.53 17.08
N ASN A 664 16.70 -3.72 17.12
CA ASN A 664 18.04 -4.15 16.69
C ASN A 664 18.72 -4.99 17.79
N GLU A 665 19.87 -5.58 17.48
CA GLU A 665 20.60 -6.45 18.43
C GLU A 665 20.99 -5.75 19.74
N LYS A 666 21.33 -4.45 19.70
CA LYS A 666 21.72 -3.71 20.91
C LYS A 666 20.53 -3.48 21.83
N GLU A 667 19.39 -3.12 21.26
CA GLU A 667 18.12 -2.93 21.97
C GLU A 667 17.66 -4.25 22.61
N TRP A 668 17.70 -5.35 21.85
CA TRP A 668 17.45 -6.69 22.39
C TRP A 668 18.40 -7.05 23.53
N GLY A 669 19.71 -6.84 23.36
CA GLY A 669 20.70 -7.12 24.40
C GLY A 669 20.42 -6.35 25.69
N LYS A 670 20.13 -5.05 25.59
CA LYS A 670 19.73 -4.22 26.74
C LYS A 670 18.50 -4.81 27.46
N LEU A 671 17.46 -5.14 26.70
CA LEU A 671 16.23 -5.73 27.23
C LEU A 671 16.50 -7.01 28.02
N PHE A 672 17.35 -7.90 27.50
CA PHE A 672 17.70 -9.15 28.17
C PHE A 672 18.50 -8.95 29.46
N PHE A 673 19.47 -8.04 29.44
CA PHE A 673 20.26 -7.72 30.63
C PHE A 673 19.43 -7.05 31.72
N ASP A 674 18.53 -6.14 31.35
CA ASP A 674 17.61 -5.48 32.29
C ASP A 674 16.59 -6.48 32.88
N ALA A 675 16.22 -7.52 32.14
CA ALA A 675 15.43 -8.66 32.64
C ALA A 675 16.26 -9.65 33.49
N GLY A 676 17.57 -9.43 33.61
CA GLY A 676 18.48 -10.18 34.47
C GLY A 676 19.11 -11.41 33.83
N PHE A 677 19.05 -11.62 32.51
CA PHE A 677 19.77 -12.71 31.84
C PHE A 677 21.27 -12.38 31.72
N LEU A 678 22.13 -13.40 31.72
CA LEU A 678 23.58 -13.21 31.71
C LEU A 678 24.20 -13.30 30.32
N ASN A 679 23.56 -14.05 29.43
CA ASN A 679 24.00 -14.17 28.05
C ASN A 679 22.82 -14.46 27.12
N TYR A 680 23.02 -14.15 25.85
CA TYR A 680 22.08 -14.46 24.78
C TYR A 680 22.84 -14.88 23.52
N LYS A 681 22.15 -15.60 22.63
CA LYS A 681 22.63 -15.91 21.27
C LYS A 681 21.55 -15.58 20.26
N ILE A 682 21.91 -14.93 19.17
CA ILE A 682 21.00 -14.63 18.06
C ILE A 682 21.42 -15.44 16.84
N HIS A 683 20.47 -16.16 16.25
CA HIS A 683 20.64 -16.97 15.05
C HIS A 683 19.73 -16.47 13.93
N SER A 684 20.32 -16.02 12.83
CA SER A 684 19.63 -15.36 11.72
C SER A 684 19.08 -16.34 10.67
N VAL A 685 18.38 -17.40 11.10
CA VAL A 685 18.12 -18.61 10.28
C VAL A 685 16.69 -18.72 9.71
N LEU A 686 15.82 -17.71 9.84
CA LEU A 686 14.38 -17.80 9.55
C LEU A 686 13.84 -16.70 8.62
N GLY A 687 14.57 -16.34 7.57
CA GLY A 687 14.21 -15.19 6.72
C GLY A 687 14.30 -13.92 7.53
N THR A 688 13.30 -13.03 7.51
CA THR A 688 13.32 -11.77 8.31
C THR A 688 13.41 -12.01 9.82
N ARG A 689 12.90 -13.12 10.33
CA ARG A 689 12.93 -13.51 11.75
C ARG A 689 14.32 -13.99 12.20
N SER A 690 14.54 -13.92 13.50
CA SER A 690 15.70 -14.48 14.18
C SER A 690 15.25 -15.43 15.30
N LEU A 691 16.08 -16.43 15.59
CA LEU A 691 15.95 -17.28 16.75
C LEU A 691 16.91 -16.77 17.82
N ILE A 692 16.39 -16.38 18.98
CA ILE A 692 17.16 -15.84 20.09
C ILE A 692 17.08 -16.81 21.27
N GLU A 693 18.23 -17.20 21.82
CA GLU A 693 18.34 -18.08 22.98
C GLU A 693 18.84 -17.27 24.18
N LEU A 694 18.09 -17.28 25.29
CA LEU A 694 18.50 -16.67 26.56
C LEU A 694 18.80 -17.73 27.61
N HIS A 695 19.87 -17.50 28.38
CA HIS A 695 20.24 -18.36 29.51
C HIS A 695 20.33 -17.54 30.82
N PRO A 696 19.79 -18.08 31.93
CA PRO A 696 19.57 -17.36 33.18
C PRO A 696 20.84 -16.95 33.94
#